data_AF-A0A4Z1SKQ9-F1
#
_entry.id   AF-A0A4Z1SKQ9-F1
#
_cell.length_a   1.000
_cell.length_b   1.000
_cell.length_c   1.000
_cell.angle_alpha   90.00
_cell.angle_beta   90.00
_cell.angle_gamma   90.00
#
_symmetry.space_group_name_H-M   'P 1'
#
loop_
_entity.id
_entity.type
_entity.pdbx_description
1 polymer ?
#
loop_
_entity_poly.entity_id
_entity_poly.type
_entity_poly.pdbx_seq_one_letter_code
_entity_poly.pdbx_strand_id
1 'polypeptide(L)'
;MSLTALMEAAWNGDLEGVKRNLNQVGKGNKSGNTALMWAVRGGYSNFIPFLEKELGMQDEDGWTALMYAAWKGHANCIPLLEKEIGMQSKHGWTALMYAARDGKTDCARLLLSEAGRQSTKERETTLNDTKLTFPSGTTALMMAAHKNHPEVVELLLPYEQGMKDSEGHTANWYANNSPWEGDFTRVRQLLESEGTERLPPPDPELLRLQYRVSELTTENDSLKKDLSSSKNTLEETRKELSQLNREVSSLKQQLQKANEETKKDHELNETLNKRAQEAEKSLADARGENTSLKNQLTEMESAILKQDNKISHLRTENTSLQEQLSSSKKAQEEAEERLSQMNQEISSLKAQLSKTSEEKDALHKQFEDRERRDNTRIKELTNENDSLKNAYEETKNELSQSNQEVSSLKQQLDNAIDESKRHAEMNEDIRKASDQNRALTTEKGTLQEQLSKTTEDLKRALADQKARILALEKEVTQLRTESHDMKDLRRRLEEVEEEKKVLLQNLAAVGGRLPPAREDSSLISSAIRGDLSTLRRHLDQAGQKDSSGMTALMHAAFRGQTEVVRLLRPLEAHLQDGRGWTALMHAVGRGHEECVGLLLLERDLKDGEGRTAEDVANGLPDGKKKITPLLRKKVHLPDLPDELSSFQLTGRLGRGAFGTVFSAWSEEHGNCALKVVEYEEMERTIVDSLRREMRTISSLKHPHVLRYHRVHDDPDNGTAYLVMDWCSGTLLDEVRGRGERGEPFRDEEVWRCLQEMASGLAYLHEKRHVHRDLKPGNVLLSSDGRCVLGDFGLARTLGDSSRMSTLVGTFGYMAPEIHQGENYDKSVDVWALGVMGYEMCTHALPFENVAAVLNETSAPSLEGRPSDLADLISRMLSKDPKDRPTAREVLEEAVRHQ
;
A
#
# COMPACT_ATOMS: atom_id res chain seq x y z
N MET A 1 2.72 19.62 -45.69
CA MET A 1 1.37 20.22 -45.73
C MET A 1 1.42 21.61 -45.11
N SER A 2 0.64 22.57 -45.61
CA SER A 2 0.49 23.91 -45.02
C SER A 2 -0.15 23.83 -43.61
N LEU A 3 -0.09 24.94 -42.86
CA LEU A 3 -0.78 25.09 -41.57
C LEU A 3 -2.26 24.73 -41.73
N THR A 4 -2.81 23.95 -40.80
CA THR A 4 -4.24 23.56 -40.85
C THR A 4 -5.11 24.64 -40.22
N ALA A 5 -6.40 24.70 -40.56
CA ALA A 5 -7.32 25.66 -39.94
C ALA A 5 -7.43 25.46 -38.42
N LEU A 6 -7.30 24.21 -37.95
CA LEU A 6 -7.23 23.90 -36.52
C LEU A 6 -5.97 24.47 -35.85
N MET A 7 -4.80 24.35 -36.50
CA MET A 7 -3.55 24.94 -35.99
C MET A 7 -3.58 26.46 -36.00
N GLU A 8 -4.15 27.08 -37.04
CA GLU A 8 -4.34 28.54 -37.10
C GLU A 8 -5.24 29.04 -35.98
N ALA A 9 -6.36 28.35 -35.72
CA ALA A 9 -7.25 28.70 -34.62
C ALA A 9 -6.55 28.55 -33.25
N ALA A 10 -5.79 27.47 -33.06
CA ALA A 10 -5.02 27.24 -31.84
C ALA A 10 -3.92 28.30 -31.62
N TRP A 11 -3.22 28.72 -32.67
CA TRP A 11 -2.20 29.77 -32.61
C TRP A 11 -2.79 31.15 -32.29
N ASN A 12 -3.94 31.47 -32.87
CA ASN A 12 -4.61 32.77 -32.69
C ASN A 12 -5.45 32.87 -31.41
N GLY A 13 -5.57 31.78 -30.63
CA GLY A 13 -6.43 31.76 -29.45
C GLY A 13 -7.93 31.78 -29.75
N ASP A 14 -8.36 31.30 -30.93
CA ASP A 14 -9.78 31.18 -31.32
C ASP A 14 -10.37 29.83 -30.85
N LEU A 15 -10.93 29.79 -29.65
CA LEU A 15 -11.52 28.57 -29.06
C LEU A 15 -12.66 28.01 -29.91
N GLU A 16 -13.51 28.88 -30.45
CA GLU A 16 -14.64 28.45 -31.29
C GLU A 16 -14.14 27.96 -32.65
N GLY A 17 -13.06 28.53 -33.17
CA GLY A 17 -12.32 28.01 -34.32
C GLY A 17 -11.76 26.62 -34.08
N VAL A 18 -11.21 26.36 -32.89
CA VAL A 18 -10.71 25.03 -32.50
C VAL A 18 -11.84 24.01 -32.45
N LYS A 19 -12.95 24.33 -31.77
CA LYS A 19 -14.13 23.45 -31.69
C LYS A 19 -14.73 23.13 -33.07
N ARG A 20 -14.77 24.12 -33.98
CA ARG A 20 -15.29 23.94 -35.34
C ARG A 20 -14.42 23.03 -36.22
N ASN A 21 -13.12 22.89 -35.92
CA ASN A 21 -12.16 22.17 -36.78
C ASN A 21 -11.60 20.90 -36.15
N LEU A 22 -12.30 20.29 -35.17
CA LEU A 22 -11.83 19.08 -34.46
C LEU A 22 -11.65 17.84 -35.35
N ASN A 23 -12.22 17.84 -36.56
CA ASN A 23 -11.97 16.81 -37.57
C ASN A 23 -10.54 16.80 -38.12
N GLN A 24 -9.73 17.83 -37.83
CA GLN A 24 -8.33 17.95 -38.24
C GLN A 24 -7.34 17.53 -37.14
N VAL A 25 -7.84 17.15 -35.96
CA VAL A 25 -7.04 16.70 -34.83
C VAL A 25 -6.14 15.53 -35.22
N GLY A 26 -4.88 15.58 -34.79
CA GLY A 26 -3.85 14.57 -35.08
C GLY A 26 -3.09 14.80 -36.38
N LYS A 27 -3.37 15.89 -37.10
CA LYS A 27 -2.55 16.33 -38.24
C LYS A 27 -1.39 17.19 -37.73
N GLY A 28 -0.21 17.00 -38.30
CA GLY A 28 0.97 17.86 -38.07
C GLY A 28 1.28 18.75 -39.28
N ASN A 29 1.92 19.90 -39.05
CA ASN A 29 2.47 20.73 -40.13
C ASN A 29 3.73 20.05 -40.75
N LYS A 30 4.44 20.73 -41.68
CA LYS A 30 5.68 20.16 -42.26
C LYS A 30 6.75 19.83 -41.23
N SER A 31 6.76 20.50 -40.08
CA SER A 31 7.70 20.30 -38.99
C SER A 31 7.15 19.38 -37.89
N GLY A 32 6.01 18.73 -38.12
CA GLY A 32 5.37 17.85 -37.15
C GLY A 32 4.61 18.56 -36.02
N ASN A 33 4.53 19.90 -36.02
CA ASN A 33 3.79 20.60 -34.96
C ASN A 33 2.29 20.39 -35.10
N THR A 34 1.64 20.04 -33.99
CA THR A 34 0.20 19.80 -33.87
C THR A 34 -0.52 21.05 -33.36
N ALA A 35 -1.86 21.05 -33.39
CA ALA A 35 -2.64 22.17 -32.86
C ALA A 35 -2.45 22.33 -31.34
N LEU A 36 -2.28 21.24 -30.61
CA LEU A 36 -2.00 21.22 -29.18
C LEU A 36 -0.66 21.91 -28.86
N MET A 37 0.39 21.65 -29.65
CA MET A 37 1.69 22.34 -29.47
C MET A 37 1.56 23.86 -29.67
N TRP A 38 0.74 24.30 -30.63
CA TRP A 38 0.48 25.73 -30.84
C TRP A 38 -0.35 26.35 -29.72
N ALA A 39 -1.40 25.66 -29.26
CA ALA A 39 -2.25 26.12 -28.16
C ALA A 39 -1.45 26.28 -26.86
N VAL A 40 -0.65 25.26 -26.51
CA VAL A 40 0.16 25.26 -25.30
C VAL A 40 1.28 26.30 -25.39
N ARG A 41 1.89 26.51 -26.57
CA ARG A 41 2.87 27.58 -26.77
C ARG A 41 2.27 28.98 -26.52
N GLY A 42 0.98 29.16 -26.78
CA GLY A 42 0.20 30.37 -26.47
C GLY A 42 -0.32 30.46 -25.03
N GLY A 43 -0.18 29.40 -24.22
CA GLY A 43 -0.68 29.34 -22.83
C GLY A 43 -2.18 29.07 -22.71
N TYR A 44 -2.84 28.63 -23.79
CA TYR A 44 -4.28 28.41 -23.84
C TYR A 44 -4.68 27.05 -23.25
N SER A 45 -4.60 26.91 -21.92
CA SER A 45 -4.86 25.66 -21.19
C SER A 45 -6.29 25.12 -21.42
N ASN A 46 -7.27 26.00 -21.61
CA ASN A 46 -8.66 25.66 -21.90
C ASN A 46 -8.88 24.98 -23.26
N PHE A 47 -7.85 24.90 -24.13
CA PHE A 47 -7.95 24.25 -25.44
C PHE A 47 -7.55 22.77 -25.36
N ILE A 48 -6.73 22.41 -24.35
CA ILE A 48 -6.16 21.08 -24.18
C ILE A 48 -7.23 19.97 -24.10
N PRO A 49 -8.36 20.14 -23.36
CA PRO A 49 -9.42 19.11 -23.31
C PRO A 49 -10.03 18.76 -24.68
N PHE A 50 -9.99 19.69 -25.64
CA PHE A 50 -10.49 19.45 -27.00
C PHE A 50 -9.46 18.79 -27.92
N LEU A 51 -8.19 18.81 -27.52
CA LEU A 51 -7.04 18.36 -28.33
C LEU A 51 -6.32 17.16 -27.71
N GLU A 52 -6.95 16.46 -26.76
CA GLU A 52 -6.34 15.33 -26.03
C GLU A 52 -5.82 14.20 -26.92
N LYS A 53 -6.40 14.02 -28.11
CA LYS A 53 -5.93 13.01 -29.08
C LYS A 53 -4.54 13.30 -29.65
N GLU A 54 -4.03 14.53 -29.48
CA GLU A 54 -2.67 14.91 -29.90
C GLU A 54 -1.63 14.75 -28.78
N LEU A 55 -2.05 14.31 -27.57
CA LEU A 55 -1.13 14.04 -26.47
C LEU A 55 -0.15 12.93 -26.84
N GLY A 56 1.12 13.18 -26.55
CA GLY A 56 2.22 12.25 -26.86
C GLY A 56 2.70 12.32 -28.30
N MET A 57 2.13 13.19 -29.14
CA MET A 57 2.70 13.48 -30.46
C MET A 57 3.98 14.30 -30.31
N GLN A 58 4.96 14.00 -31.15
CA GLN A 58 6.25 14.69 -31.19
C GLN A 58 6.45 15.38 -32.54
N ASP A 59 7.05 16.57 -32.50
CA ASP A 59 7.46 17.28 -33.72
C ASP A 59 8.76 16.68 -34.29
N GLU A 60 9.26 17.26 -35.39
CA GLU A 60 10.48 16.79 -36.03
C GLU A 60 11.72 16.85 -35.14
N ASP A 61 11.74 17.59 -34.04
CA ASP A 61 12.85 17.63 -33.08
C ASP A 61 12.59 16.76 -31.83
N GLY A 62 11.45 16.05 -31.82
CA GLY A 62 11.02 15.23 -30.69
C GLY A 62 10.33 16.04 -29.59
N TRP A 63 9.97 17.29 -29.82
CA TRP A 63 9.30 18.09 -28.80
C TRP A 63 7.85 17.69 -28.67
N THR A 64 7.40 17.56 -27.42
CA THR A 64 6.01 17.35 -27.07
C THR A 64 5.36 18.68 -26.65
N ALA A 65 4.03 18.71 -26.51
CA ALA A 65 3.32 19.90 -26.03
C ALA A 65 3.78 20.33 -24.63
N LEU A 66 4.09 19.37 -23.75
CA LEU A 66 4.61 19.59 -22.41
C LEU A 66 5.98 20.27 -22.42
N MET A 67 6.88 19.90 -23.35
CA MET A 67 8.17 20.57 -23.52
C MET A 67 7.99 22.03 -23.98
N TYR A 68 7.03 22.29 -24.87
CA TYR A 68 6.66 23.66 -25.25
C TYR A 68 6.10 24.45 -24.06
N ALA A 69 5.27 23.84 -23.21
CA ALA A 69 4.72 24.46 -22.01
C ALA A 69 5.84 24.87 -21.04
N ALA A 70 6.72 23.91 -20.74
CA ALA A 70 7.84 24.07 -19.82
C ALA A 70 8.84 25.12 -20.31
N TRP A 71 9.15 25.14 -21.60
CA TRP A 71 10.02 26.14 -22.22
C TRP A 71 9.41 27.55 -22.15
N LYS A 72 8.10 27.68 -22.40
CA LYS A 72 7.40 28.96 -22.35
C LYS A 72 7.08 29.45 -20.93
N GLY A 73 7.11 28.56 -19.95
CA GLY A 73 6.77 28.88 -18.56
C GLY A 73 5.26 28.84 -18.28
N HIS A 74 4.48 28.14 -19.10
CA HIS A 74 3.02 28.03 -18.97
C HIS A 74 2.64 26.92 -17.99
N ALA A 75 2.87 27.18 -16.70
CA ALA A 75 2.68 26.19 -15.63
C ALA A 75 1.26 25.64 -15.55
N ASN A 76 0.25 26.46 -15.85
CA ASN A 76 -1.17 26.07 -15.91
C ASN A 76 -1.49 24.98 -16.95
N CYS A 77 -0.62 24.78 -17.95
CA CYS A 77 -0.79 23.74 -18.96
C CYS A 77 -0.22 22.39 -18.51
N ILE A 78 0.77 22.38 -17.63
CA ILE A 78 1.49 21.16 -17.21
C ILE A 78 0.57 20.08 -16.61
N PRO A 79 -0.36 20.41 -15.68
CA PRO A 79 -1.28 19.42 -15.11
C PRO A 79 -2.22 18.76 -16.13
N LEU A 80 -2.39 19.36 -17.32
CA LEU A 80 -3.26 18.83 -18.38
C LEU A 80 -2.48 18.00 -19.41
N LEU A 81 -1.16 17.91 -19.27
CA LEU A 81 -0.25 17.25 -20.22
C LEU A 81 0.51 16.07 -19.56
N GLU A 82 -0.04 15.50 -18.47
CA GLU A 82 0.58 14.45 -17.65
C GLU A 82 1.05 13.23 -18.46
N LYS A 83 0.33 12.88 -19.54
CA LYS A 83 0.65 11.73 -20.41
C LYS A 83 2.01 11.87 -21.12
N GLU A 84 2.57 13.08 -21.17
CA GLU A 84 3.85 13.37 -21.82
C GLU A 84 5.03 13.44 -20.84
N ILE A 85 4.79 13.29 -19.53
CA ILE A 85 5.83 13.29 -18.51
C ILE A 85 6.81 12.13 -18.77
N GLY A 86 8.11 12.45 -18.72
CA GLY A 86 9.18 11.49 -18.96
C GLY A 86 9.49 11.24 -20.43
N MET A 87 8.75 11.82 -21.38
CA MET A 87 9.13 11.82 -22.79
C MET A 87 10.39 12.67 -23.01
N GLN A 88 11.19 12.30 -24.01
CA GLN A 88 12.45 12.95 -24.34
C GLN A 88 12.47 13.42 -25.79
N SER A 89 13.00 14.62 -26.01
CA SER A 89 13.35 15.12 -27.35
C SER A 89 14.44 14.28 -28.01
N LYS A 90 14.76 14.53 -29.29
CA LYS A 90 15.84 13.81 -30.00
C LYS A 90 17.23 13.92 -29.35
N HIS A 91 17.42 14.92 -28.47
CA HIS A 91 18.64 15.13 -27.68
C HIS A 91 18.57 14.53 -26.27
N GLY A 92 17.47 13.86 -25.92
CA GLY A 92 17.26 13.29 -24.59
C GLY A 92 16.77 14.29 -23.54
N TRP A 93 16.44 15.52 -23.94
CA TRP A 93 15.98 16.53 -22.99
C TRP A 93 14.52 16.32 -22.65
N THR A 94 14.20 16.37 -21.36
CA THR A 94 12.84 16.28 -20.81
C THR A 94 12.22 17.67 -20.63
N ALA A 95 10.94 17.75 -20.27
CA ALA A 95 10.28 19.03 -20.00
C ALA A 95 10.91 19.77 -18.81
N LEU A 96 11.29 19.04 -17.75
CA LEU A 96 12.01 19.60 -16.60
C LEU A 96 13.33 20.25 -16.99
N MET A 97 14.11 19.62 -17.88
CA MET A 97 15.37 20.19 -18.36
C MET A 97 15.16 21.52 -19.10
N TYR A 98 14.10 21.64 -19.90
CA TYR A 98 13.73 22.91 -20.54
C TYR A 98 13.30 23.96 -19.52
N ALA A 99 12.45 23.60 -18.54
CA ALA A 99 12.05 24.51 -17.47
C ALA A 99 13.26 24.98 -16.66
N ALA A 100 14.20 24.09 -16.37
CA ALA A 100 15.36 24.39 -15.53
C ALA A 100 16.39 25.27 -16.25
N ARG A 101 16.64 25.03 -17.54
CA ARG A 101 17.52 25.88 -18.36
C ARG A 101 17.01 27.32 -18.49
N ASP A 102 15.70 27.51 -18.58
CA ASP A 102 15.08 28.81 -18.82
C ASP A 102 14.48 29.45 -17.54
N GLY A 103 14.81 28.91 -16.37
CA GLY A 103 14.46 29.47 -15.07
C GLY A 103 12.96 29.48 -14.76
N LYS A 104 12.20 28.52 -15.30
CA LYS A 104 10.74 28.42 -15.12
C LYS A 104 10.43 27.65 -13.83
N THR A 105 10.61 28.30 -12.68
CA THR A 105 10.51 27.67 -11.35
C THR A 105 9.19 26.96 -11.10
N ASP A 106 8.04 27.55 -11.46
CA ASP A 106 6.73 26.90 -11.27
C ASP A 106 6.54 25.66 -12.15
N CYS A 107 7.09 25.71 -13.38
CA CYS A 107 7.11 24.54 -14.26
C CYS A 107 8.04 23.46 -13.71
N ALA A 108 9.23 23.83 -13.23
CA ALA A 108 10.17 22.90 -12.64
C ALA A 108 9.60 22.21 -11.40
N ARG A 109 8.83 22.94 -10.57
CA ARG A 109 8.14 22.40 -9.39
C ARG A 109 7.12 21.33 -9.76
N LEU A 110 6.32 21.58 -10.80
CA LEU A 110 5.33 20.61 -11.28
C LEU A 110 5.95 19.41 -12.00
N LEU A 111 7.18 19.54 -12.48
CA LEU A 111 7.89 18.51 -13.25
C LEU A 111 8.95 17.76 -12.44
N LEU A 112 8.97 17.93 -11.11
CA LEU A 112 9.95 17.28 -10.23
C LEU A 112 9.96 15.76 -10.32
N SER A 113 8.88 15.13 -10.77
CA SER A 113 8.83 13.69 -11.05
C SER A 113 9.80 13.24 -12.16
N GLU A 114 10.30 14.17 -12.98
CA GLU A 114 11.35 13.90 -13.97
C GLU A 114 12.78 14.03 -13.42
N ALA A 115 12.93 14.46 -12.17
CA ALA A 115 14.24 14.65 -11.57
C ALA A 115 15.08 13.36 -11.61
N GLY A 116 16.37 13.51 -11.88
CA GLY A 116 17.30 12.38 -12.00
C GLY A 116 17.36 11.74 -13.40
N ARG A 117 16.59 12.23 -14.37
CA ARG A 117 16.77 11.87 -15.79
C ARG A 117 17.96 12.63 -16.40
N GLN A 118 18.62 12.00 -17.36
CA GLN A 118 19.82 12.56 -18.02
C GLN A 118 19.61 12.71 -19.52
N SER A 119 20.23 13.74 -20.11
CA SER A 119 20.29 13.91 -21.57
C SER A 119 20.99 12.71 -22.21
N THR A 120 20.57 12.34 -23.42
CA THR A 120 21.11 11.15 -24.10
C THR A 120 22.14 11.52 -25.16
N LYS A 121 22.18 12.78 -25.59
CA LYS A 121 23.10 13.29 -26.61
C LYS A 121 23.60 14.67 -26.22
N GLU A 122 24.78 15.00 -26.72
CA GLU A 122 25.29 16.35 -26.67
C GLU A 122 24.38 17.31 -27.46
N ARG A 123 24.22 18.52 -26.93
CA ARG A 123 23.48 19.59 -27.59
C ARG A 123 24.23 20.91 -27.48
N GLU A 124 24.57 21.46 -28.63
CA GLU A 124 25.00 22.84 -28.77
C GLU A 124 23.76 23.74 -28.92
N THR A 125 23.66 24.79 -28.09
CA THR A 125 22.58 25.78 -28.15
C THR A 125 23.19 27.16 -28.20
N THR A 126 22.80 27.98 -29.18
CA THR A 126 23.23 29.38 -29.24
C THR A 126 22.20 30.26 -28.57
N LEU A 127 22.61 31.04 -27.58
CA LEU A 127 21.75 32.05 -26.93
C LEU A 127 22.57 33.33 -26.78
N ASN A 128 22.08 34.46 -27.31
CA ASN A 128 22.75 35.76 -27.30
C ASN A 128 24.22 35.70 -27.79
N ASP A 129 24.45 35.14 -28.97
CA ASP A 129 25.78 34.96 -29.61
C ASP A 129 26.81 34.14 -28.81
N THR A 130 26.39 33.50 -27.71
CA THR A 130 27.22 32.60 -26.90
C THR A 130 26.80 31.15 -27.17
N LYS A 131 27.77 30.31 -27.54
CA LYS A 131 27.58 28.87 -27.74
C LYS A 131 27.58 28.15 -26.39
N LEU A 132 26.51 27.43 -26.09
CA LEU A 132 26.36 26.59 -24.92
C LEU A 132 26.43 25.13 -25.34
N THR A 133 27.34 24.37 -24.77
CA THR A 133 27.41 22.93 -25.01
C THR A 133 27.00 22.20 -23.74
N PHE A 134 25.99 21.34 -23.86
CA PHE A 134 25.60 20.39 -22.82
C PHE A 134 25.93 18.98 -23.33
N PRO A 135 26.90 18.27 -22.75
CA PRO A 135 27.21 16.88 -23.06
C PRO A 135 26.01 15.94 -22.87
N SER A 136 26.17 14.68 -23.30
CA SER A 136 25.26 13.63 -22.83
C SER A 136 25.40 13.43 -21.31
N GLY A 137 24.37 12.98 -20.61
CA GLY A 137 24.42 12.83 -19.16
C GLY A 137 24.03 14.09 -18.38
N THR A 138 23.80 15.24 -19.03
CA THR A 138 23.41 16.47 -18.35
C THR A 138 22.03 16.36 -17.71
N THR A 139 21.88 16.86 -16.48
CA THR A 139 20.63 16.89 -15.71
C THR A 139 19.99 18.29 -15.69
N ALA A 140 18.77 18.41 -15.16
CA ALA A 140 18.09 19.69 -15.03
C ALA A 140 18.81 20.64 -14.04
N LEU A 141 19.34 20.12 -12.93
CA LEU A 141 20.13 20.86 -11.95
C LEU A 141 21.40 21.44 -12.57
N MET A 142 22.10 20.67 -13.42
CA MET A 142 23.29 21.15 -14.15
C MET A 142 22.94 22.32 -15.08
N MET A 143 21.81 22.24 -15.79
CA MET A 143 21.35 23.31 -16.67
C MET A 143 20.95 24.57 -15.89
N ALA A 144 20.25 24.42 -14.77
CA ALA A 144 19.89 25.53 -13.88
C ALA A 144 21.12 26.21 -13.25
N ALA A 145 22.09 25.41 -12.81
CA ALA A 145 23.34 25.90 -12.24
C ALA A 145 24.17 26.65 -13.29
N HIS A 146 24.25 26.13 -14.52
CA HIS A 146 24.94 26.79 -15.62
C HIS A 146 24.31 28.14 -15.98
N LYS A 147 22.98 28.25 -15.90
CA LYS A 147 22.21 29.43 -16.29
C LYS A 147 21.93 30.42 -15.16
N ASN A 148 22.49 30.19 -13.97
CA ASN A 148 22.33 31.00 -12.77
C ASN A 148 20.87 31.13 -12.30
N HIS A 149 20.17 30.01 -12.13
CA HIS A 149 18.79 29.97 -11.64
C HIS A 149 18.72 29.42 -10.21
N PRO A 150 19.01 30.22 -9.17
CA PRO A 150 19.14 29.76 -7.79
C PRO A 150 17.87 29.10 -7.24
N GLU A 151 16.69 29.58 -7.58
CA GLU A 151 15.42 29.01 -7.12
C GLU A 151 15.19 27.61 -7.68
N VAL A 152 15.60 27.36 -8.92
CA VAL A 152 15.53 26.04 -9.54
C VAL A 152 16.63 25.13 -9.00
N VAL A 153 17.83 25.67 -8.74
CA VAL A 153 18.93 24.93 -8.12
C VAL A 153 18.53 24.45 -6.73
N GLU A 154 17.98 25.33 -5.88
CA GLU A 154 17.49 24.99 -4.54
C GLU A 154 16.40 23.92 -4.59
N LEU A 155 15.50 24.00 -5.58
CA LEU A 155 14.42 23.04 -5.79
C LEU A 155 14.92 21.64 -6.21
N LEU A 156 15.94 21.57 -7.08
CA LEU A 156 16.43 20.31 -7.66
C LEU A 156 17.57 19.66 -6.89
N LEU A 157 18.27 20.43 -6.04
CA LEU A 157 19.43 19.96 -5.29
C LEU A 157 19.19 18.63 -4.54
N PRO A 158 18.09 18.43 -3.80
CA PRO A 158 17.88 17.19 -3.04
C PRO A 158 17.77 15.92 -3.92
N TYR A 159 17.40 16.09 -5.19
CA TYR A 159 17.08 14.99 -6.11
C TYR A 159 18.19 14.71 -7.12
N GLU A 160 19.03 15.69 -7.45
CA GLU A 160 20.05 15.55 -8.50
C GLU A 160 21.48 15.78 -8.01
N GLN A 161 21.69 16.04 -6.71
CA GLN A 161 23.03 16.19 -6.17
C GLN A 161 23.93 14.97 -6.45
N GLY A 162 25.20 15.27 -6.76
CA GLY A 162 26.23 14.29 -7.04
C GLY A 162 26.12 13.60 -8.41
N MET A 163 25.11 13.93 -9.24
CA MET A 163 25.06 13.45 -10.63
C MET A 163 26.19 14.04 -11.46
N LYS A 164 26.66 13.25 -12.43
CA LYS A 164 27.71 13.64 -13.37
C LYS A 164 27.24 13.41 -14.80
N ASP A 165 27.59 14.33 -15.68
CA ASP A 165 27.44 14.12 -17.12
C ASP A 165 28.51 13.16 -17.66
N SER A 166 28.52 12.93 -18.98
CA SER A 166 29.48 12.03 -19.63
C SER A 166 30.93 12.50 -19.54
N GLU A 167 31.18 13.76 -19.24
CA GLU A 167 32.51 14.34 -19.05
C GLU A 167 32.93 14.37 -17.58
N GLY A 168 32.04 13.98 -16.67
CA GLY A 168 32.29 13.93 -15.23
C GLY A 168 31.95 15.22 -14.49
N HIS A 169 31.31 16.19 -15.14
CA HIS A 169 30.97 17.49 -14.55
C HIS A 169 29.71 17.40 -13.68
N THR A 170 29.75 18.04 -12.51
CA THR A 170 28.59 18.19 -11.60
C THR A 170 27.93 19.55 -11.76
N ALA A 171 26.79 19.78 -11.11
CA ALA A 171 26.12 21.08 -11.15
C ALA A 171 27.02 22.21 -10.59
N ASN A 172 27.82 21.91 -9.56
CA ASN A 172 28.82 22.85 -9.05
C ASN A 172 29.89 23.21 -10.09
N TRP A 173 30.32 22.23 -10.91
CA TRP A 173 31.24 22.51 -12.01
C TRP A 173 30.60 23.50 -13.01
N TYR A 174 29.33 23.28 -13.37
CA TYR A 174 28.61 24.17 -14.29
C TYR A 174 28.41 25.59 -13.77
N ALA A 175 28.21 25.77 -12.46
CA ALA A 175 28.12 27.09 -11.81
C ALA A 175 29.45 27.86 -11.79
N ASN A 176 30.58 27.15 -11.81
CA ASN A 176 31.93 27.74 -11.78
C ASN A 176 32.52 27.96 -13.18
N ASN A 177 32.06 27.22 -14.18
CA ASN A 177 32.53 27.29 -15.58
C ASN A 177 31.46 27.86 -16.52
N SER A 178 30.52 28.62 -15.97
CA SER A 178 29.49 29.28 -16.74
C SER A 178 30.05 30.47 -17.52
N PRO A 179 29.79 30.60 -18.83
CA PRO A 179 30.20 31.76 -19.63
C PRO A 179 29.29 32.98 -19.41
N TRP A 180 28.23 32.86 -18.60
CA TRP A 180 27.25 33.92 -18.37
C TRP A 180 27.78 34.94 -17.35
N GLU A 181 27.66 36.24 -17.66
CA GLU A 181 27.91 37.30 -16.68
C GLU A 181 26.74 37.38 -15.68
N GLY A 182 27.04 37.29 -14.38
CA GLY A 182 26.04 37.34 -13.32
C GLY A 182 26.61 36.97 -11.95
N ASP A 183 25.89 37.28 -10.88
CA ASP A 183 26.28 36.87 -9.53
C ASP A 183 25.84 35.42 -9.26
N PHE A 184 26.80 34.49 -9.33
CA PHE A 184 26.59 33.08 -9.02
C PHE A 184 26.77 32.76 -7.53
N THR A 185 26.99 33.74 -6.67
CA THR A 185 27.30 33.52 -5.24
C THR A 185 26.24 32.66 -4.57
N ARG A 186 24.95 32.94 -4.81
CA ARG A 186 23.85 32.14 -4.25
C ARG A 186 23.84 30.70 -4.77
N VAL A 187 24.03 30.50 -6.07
CA VAL A 187 24.06 29.17 -6.69
C VAL A 187 25.25 28.36 -6.18
N ARG A 188 26.43 28.97 -6.08
CA ARG A 188 27.63 28.33 -5.54
C ARG A 188 27.46 27.95 -4.08
N GLN A 189 26.91 28.85 -3.25
CA GLN A 189 26.59 28.57 -1.84
C GLN A 189 25.64 27.39 -1.68
N LEU A 190 24.60 27.30 -2.52
CA LEU A 190 23.68 26.16 -2.51
C LEU A 190 24.41 24.85 -2.86
N LEU A 191 25.40 24.91 -3.76
CA LEU A 191 26.14 23.75 -4.27
C LEU A 191 27.41 23.42 -3.48
N GLU A 192 27.79 24.21 -2.46
CA GLU A 192 28.96 23.96 -1.60
C GLU A 192 28.88 22.64 -0.83
N SER A 193 27.67 22.12 -0.63
CA SER A 193 27.38 20.91 0.16
C SER A 193 26.91 19.71 -0.67
N GLU A 194 27.23 19.64 -1.98
CA GLU A 194 26.89 18.50 -2.86
C GLU A 194 27.26 17.16 -2.16
N GLY A 195 26.26 16.50 -1.57
CA GLY A 195 26.42 15.31 -0.73
C GLY A 195 26.28 14.00 -1.51
N THR A 196 26.46 12.86 -0.84
CA THR A 196 26.41 11.53 -1.45
C THR A 196 25.03 10.87 -1.45
N GLU A 197 24.06 11.40 -0.72
CA GLU A 197 22.73 10.78 -0.52
C GLU A 197 21.64 11.54 -1.28
N ARG A 198 20.90 10.84 -2.14
CA ARG A 198 19.88 11.42 -3.04
C ARG A 198 18.48 11.04 -2.58
N LEU A 199 17.57 12.01 -2.56
CA LEU A 199 16.15 11.72 -2.38
C LEU A 199 15.54 11.17 -3.68
N PRO A 200 14.64 10.17 -3.62
CA PRO A 200 13.88 9.75 -4.79
C PRO A 200 13.01 10.91 -5.30
N PRO A 201 12.74 10.99 -6.61
CA PRO A 201 11.83 11.98 -7.16
C PRO A 201 10.46 11.92 -6.45
N PRO A 202 9.86 13.07 -6.13
CA PRO A 202 8.59 13.12 -5.42
C PRO A 202 7.45 12.56 -6.28
N ASP A 203 6.44 12.00 -5.61
CA ASP A 203 5.24 11.47 -6.26
C ASP A 203 4.50 12.58 -7.06
N PRO A 204 4.26 12.39 -8.37
CA PRO A 204 3.48 13.31 -9.19
C PRO A 204 2.14 13.72 -8.56
N GLU A 205 1.44 12.81 -7.86
CA GLU A 205 0.12 13.12 -7.27
C GLU A 205 0.22 14.10 -6.09
N LEU A 206 1.28 14.02 -5.29
CA LEU A 206 1.49 14.89 -4.13
C LEU A 206 1.77 16.34 -4.55
N LEU A 207 2.54 16.53 -5.62
CA LEU A 207 2.84 17.85 -6.18
C LEU A 207 1.61 18.53 -6.77
N ARG A 208 0.72 17.75 -7.39
CA ARG A 208 -0.55 18.22 -7.95
C ARG A 208 -1.47 18.77 -6.87
N LEU A 209 -1.59 18.07 -5.74
CA LEU A 209 -2.39 18.52 -4.61
C LEU A 209 -1.86 19.83 -4.03
N GLN A 210 -0.55 19.97 -3.86
CA GLN A 210 0.07 21.20 -3.36
C GLN A 210 -0.16 22.40 -4.28
N TYR A 211 0.00 22.24 -5.59
CA TYR A 211 -0.25 23.32 -6.54
C TYR A 211 -1.73 23.73 -6.57
N ARG A 212 -2.65 22.76 -6.58
CA ARG A 212 -4.09 23.03 -6.57
C ARG A 212 -4.54 23.76 -5.30
N VAL A 213 -3.98 23.41 -4.15
CA VAL A 213 -4.23 24.12 -2.88
C VAL A 213 -3.75 25.57 -2.96
N SER A 214 -2.58 25.82 -3.55
CA SER A 214 -2.08 27.19 -3.70
C SER A 214 -2.95 28.05 -4.64
N GLU A 215 -3.41 27.47 -5.75
CA GLU A 215 -4.30 28.13 -6.72
C GLU A 215 -5.64 28.50 -6.06
N LEU A 216 -6.27 27.55 -5.38
CA LEU A 216 -7.52 27.76 -4.64
C LEU A 216 -7.38 28.79 -3.52
N THR A 217 -6.20 28.90 -2.91
CA THR A 217 -5.92 29.92 -1.89
C THR A 217 -5.90 31.32 -2.51
N THR A 218 -5.21 31.47 -3.65
CA THR A 218 -5.15 32.76 -4.35
C THR A 218 -6.51 33.20 -4.91
N GLU A 219 -7.30 32.25 -5.43
CA GLU A 219 -8.65 32.53 -5.93
C GLU A 219 -9.58 32.96 -4.78
N ASN A 220 -9.50 32.29 -3.63
CA ASN A 220 -10.24 32.68 -2.43
C ASN A 220 -9.92 34.10 -1.96
N ASP A 221 -8.64 34.50 -1.99
CA ASP A 221 -8.25 35.85 -1.56
C ASP A 221 -8.71 36.93 -2.55
N SER A 222 -8.75 36.63 -3.85
CA SER A 222 -9.38 37.50 -4.85
C SER A 222 -10.88 37.65 -4.59
N LEU A 223 -11.60 36.54 -4.37
CA LEU A 223 -13.04 36.55 -4.09
C LEU A 223 -13.39 37.32 -2.81
N LYS A 224 -12.56 37.24 -1.76
CA LYS A 224 -12.73 38.06 -0.54
C LYS A 224 -12.64 39.56 -0.83
N LYS A 225 -11.74 39.97 -1.72
CA LYS A 225 -11.57 41.38 -2.10
C LYS A 225 -12.80 41.89 -2.86
N ASP A 226 -13.30 41.11 -3.81
CA ASP A 226 -14.50 41.43 -4.59
C ASP A 226 -15.76 41.48 -3.71
N LEU A 227 -15.84 40.59 -2.72
CA LEU A 227 -16.89 40.61 -1.70
C LEU A 227 -16.83 41.87 -0.83
N SER A 228 -15.64 42.34 -0.45
CA SER A 228 -15.51 43.59 0.31
C SER A 228 -15.96 44.80 -0.51
N SER A 229 -15.65 44.82 -1.81
CA SER A 229 -16.06 45.87 -2.74
C SER A 229 -17.58 45.91 -2.86
N SER A 230 -18.20 44.73 -3.03
CA SER A 230 -19.66 44.58 -3.15
C SER A 230 -20.42 44.91 -1.86
N LYS A 231 -19.82 44.72 -0.69
CA LYS A 231 -20.41 45.14 0.59
C LYS A 231 -20.44 46.65 0.74
N ASN A 232 -19.39 47.34 0.31
CA ASN A 232 -19.33 48.79 0.38
C ASN A 232 -20.40 49.46 -0.51
N THR A 233 -20.61 48.94 -1.71
CA THR A 233 -21.67 49.43 -2.62
C THR A 233 -23.08 49.17 -2.09
N LEU A 234 -23.31 48.03 -1.41
CA LEU A 234 -24.58 47.74 -0.74
C LEU A 234 -24.86 48.70 0.43
N GLU A 235 -23.83 49.07 1.20
CA GLU A 235 -23.93 50.02 2.30
C GLU A 235 -24.32 51.42 1.80
N GLU A 236 -23.76 51.85 0.67
CA GLU A 236 -24.09 53.13 0.02
C GLU A 236 -25.53 53.16 -0.49
N THR A 237 -25.97 52.14 -1.24
CA THR A 237 -27.36 52.04 -1.74
C THR A 237 -28.38 52.00 -0.60
N ARG A 238 -28.06 51.37 0.53
CA ARG A 238 -28.93 51.34 1.71
C ARG A 238 -29.10 52.72 2.36
N LYS A 239 -28.05 53.56 2.33
CA LYS A 239 -28.13 54.95 2.81
C LYS A 239 -29.04 55.79 1.91
N GLU A 240 -28.92 55.65 0.59
CA GLU A 240 -29.78 56.35 -0.38
C GLU A 240 -31.26 55.98 -0.21
N LEU A 241 -31.55 54.68 -0.04
CA LEU A 241 -32.91 54.18 0.17
C LEU A 241 -33.53 54.69 1.49
N SER A 242 -32.71 54.83 2.53
CA SER A 242 -33.13 55.43 3.80
C SER A 242 -33.47 56.93 3.66
N GLN A 243 -32.77 57.64 2.78
CA GLN A 243 -33.03 59.06 2.50
C GLN A 243 -34.34 59.23 1.73
N LEU A 244 -34.57 58.41 0.68
CA LEU A 244 -35.83 58.41 -0.06
C LEU A 244 -37.04 58.11 0.83
N ASN A 245 -36.92 57.16 1.77
CA ASN A 245 -38.01 56.81 2.67
C ASN A 245 -38.41 57.97 3.62
N ARG A 246 -37.44 58.81 4.01
CA ARG A 246 -37.73 60.03 4.79
C ARG A 246 -38.46 61.07 3.96
N GLU A 247 -38.08 61.24 2.69
CA GLU A 247 -38.75 62.15 1.76
C GLU A 247 -40.20 61.73 1.48
N VAL A 248 -40.44 60.45 1.23
CA VAL A 248 -41.80 59.90 1.02
C VAL A 248 -42.68 60.11 2.25
N SER A 249 -42.13 59.94 3.45
CA SER A 249 -42.86 60.16 4.71
C SER A 249 -43.24 61.62 4.92
N SER A 250 -42.34 62.54 4.56
CA SER A 250 -42.59 64.00 4.57
C SER A 250 -43.71 64.39 3.60
N LEU A 251 -43.66 63.86 2.37
CA LEU A 251 -44.69 64.11 1.35
C LEU A 251 -46.07 63.58 1.77
N LYS A 252 -46.13 62.41 2.43
CA LYS A 252 -47.38 61.87 2.98
C LYS A 252 -47.99 62.77 4.06
N GLN A 253 -47.17 63.35 4.94
CA GLN A 253 -47.66 64.31 5.94
C GLN A 253 -48.19 65.59 5.30
N GLN A 254 -47.54 66.10 4.24
CA GLN A 254 -48.02 67.27 3.51
C GLN A 254 -49.36 67.00 2.82
N LEU A 255 -49.52 65.82 2.22
CA LEU A 255 -50.78 65.40 1.58
C LEU A 255 -51.92 65.25 2.58
N GLN A 256 -51.63 64.69 3.76
CA GLN A 256 -52.63 64.54 4.81
C GLN A 256 -53.10 65.90 5.35
N LYS A 257 -52.19 66.86 5.47
CA LYS A 257 -52.50 68.23 5.88
C LYS A 257 -53.35 68.99 4.84
N ALA A 258 -53.08 68.79 3.55
CA ALA A 258 -53.90 69.31 2.46
C ALA A 258 -55.30 68.66 2.40
N ASN A 259 -55.42 67.38 2.77
CA ASN A 259 -56.69 66.67 2.89
C ASN A 259 -57.52 67.09 4.13
N GLU A 260 -56.88 67.61 5.18
CA GLU A 260 -57.57 68.14 6.36
C GLU A 260 -58.05 69.58 6.14
N GLU A 261 -57.30 70.39 5.38
CA GLU A 261 -57.71 71.75 4.97
C GLU A 261 -58.86 71.75 3.95
N THR A 262 -59.05 70.67 3.18
CA THR A 262 -60.17 70.51 2.23
C THR A 262 -61.51 70.12 2.90
N LYS A 263 -61.55 69.99 4.23
CA LYS A 263 -62.76 69.64 5.01
C LYS A 263 -63.47 70.82 5.68
N LYS A 264 -63.03 72.06 5.40
CA LYS A 264 -63.70 73.32 5.78
C LYS A 264 -63.86 74.22 4.56
N ASP A 265 -64.99 74.08 3.85
CA ASP A 265 -65.94 75.16 3.59
C ASP A 265 -66.91 74.80 2.46
N HIS A 266 -68.16 75.12 2.73
CA HIS A 266 -69.40 74.61 2.13
C HIS A 266 -69.92 75.48 0.98
N GLU A 267 -69.06 76.14 0.20
CA GLU A 267 -69.52 77.06 -0.85
C GLU A 267 -68.73 76.91 -2.16
N LEU A 268 -68.90 75.79 -2.90
CA LEU A 268 -68.57 75.76 -4.33
C LEU A 268 -69.21 74.60 -5.11
N ASN A 269 -70.47 74.27 -4.81
CA ASN A 269 -71.10 73.04 -5.29
C ASN A 269 -71.75 73.11 -6.70
N GLU A 270 -71.51 74.17 -7.49
CA GLU A 270 -71.99 74.23 -8.89
C GLU A 270 -70.88 74.05 -9.93
N THR A 271 -69.60 74.25 -9.57
CA THR A 271 -68.47 74.07 -10.49
C THR A 271 -67.98 72.60 -10.53
N LEU A 272 -68.38 71.78 -9.55
CA LEU A 272 -67.94 70.39 -9.36
C LEU A 272 -68.56 69.39 -10.35
N ASN A 273 -69.79 69.63 -10.82
CA ASN A 273 -70.48 68.69 -11.70
C ASN A 273 -69.85 68.56 -13.10
N LYS A 274 -69.07 69.57 -13.54
CA LYS A 274 -68.37 69.52 -14.83
C LYS A 274 -66.98 68.88 -14.73
N ARG A 275 -66.33 68.97 -13.56
CA ARG A 275 -65.04 68.30 -13.26
C ARG A 275 -65.19 66.84 -12.86
N ALA A 276 -66.35 66.42 -12.35
CA ALA A 276 -66.63 65.03 -12.00
C ALA A 276 -66.56 64.08 -13.21
N GLN A 277 -67.06 64.51 -14.38
CA GLN A 277 -67.01 63.71 -15.61
C GLN A 277 -65.59 63.60 -16.21
N GLU A 278 -64.72 64.60 -16.02
CA GLU A 278 -63.31 64.53 -16.42
C GLU A 278 -62.48 63.69 -15.43
N ALA A 279 -62.82 63.74 -14.14
CA ALA A 279 -62.18 62.95 -13.10
C ALA A 279 -62.49 61.44 -13.22
N GLU A 280 -63.71 61.06 -13.61
CA GLU A 280 -64.08 59.65 -13.82
C GLU A 280 -63.28 58.98 -14.95
N LYS A 281 -62.91 59.73 -16.00
CA LYS A 281 -62.06 59.25 -17.09
C LYS A 281 -60.62 59.03 -16.63
N SER A 282 -60.03 60.00 -15.91
CA SER A 282 -58.69 59.87 -15.33
C SER A 282 -58.62 58.80 -14.23
N LEU A 283 -59.73 58.51 -13.54
CA LEU A 283 -59.82 57.44 -12.53
C LEU A 283 -59.84 56.04 -13.16
N ALA A 284 -60.30 55.90 -14.40
CA ALA A 284 -60.24 54.65 -15.16
C ALA A 284 -58.80 54.34 -15.63
N ASP A 285 -58.07 55.35 -16.12
CA ASP A 285 -56.67 55.22 -16.52
C ASP A 285 -55.77 54.95 -15.30
N ALA A 286 -56.00 55.64 -14.18
CA ALA A 286 -55.30 55.40 -12.92
C ALA A 286 -55.62 54.01 -12.31
N ARG A 287 -56.80 53.43 -12.56
CA ARG A 287 -57.12 52.05 -12.14
C ARG A 287 -56.34 51.02 -12.97
N GLY A 288 -56.16 51.27 -14.27
CA GLY A 288 -55.32 50.45 -15.14
C GLY A 288 -53.84 50.45 -14.71
N GLU A 289 -53.30 51.63 -14.41
CA GLU A 289 -51.95 51.78 -13.86
C GLU A 289 -51.81 51.13 -12.47
N ASN A 290 -52.81 51.26 -11.60
CA ASN A 290 -52.80 50.65 -10.28
C ASN A 290 -52.88 49.11 -10.34
N THR A 291 -53.60 48.54 -11.31
CA THR A 291 -53.55 47.09 -11.57
C THR A 291 -52.19 46.63 -12.12
N SER A 292 -51.56 47.42 -12.99
CA SER A 292 -50.20 47.13 -13.49
C SER A 292 -49.16 47.21 -12.38
N LEU A 293 -49.23 48.25 -11.55
CA LEU A 293 -48.35 48.44 -10.40
C LEU A 293 -48.57 47.37 -9.33
N LYS A 294 -49.80 46.90 -9.10
CA LYS A 294 -50.07 45.76 -8.22
C LYS A 294 -49.44 44.46 -8.72
N ASN A 295 -49.53 44.19 -10.02
CA ASN A 295 -48.90 43.01 -10.61
C ASN A 295 -47.36 43.08 -10.50
N GLN A 296 -46.78 44.25 -10.77
CA GLN A 296 -45.34 44.50 -10.56
C GLN A 296 -44.94 44.39 -9.09
N LEU A 297 -45.78 44.85 -8.16
CA LEU A 297 -45.57 44.71 -6.72
C LEU A 297 -45.58 43.24 -6.31
N THR A 298 -46.52 42.43 -6.82
CA THR A 298 -46.56 40.99 -6.52
C THR A 298 -45.37 40.23 -7.10
N GLU A 299 -44.87 40.62 -8.27
CA GLU A 299 -43.64 40.06 -8.85
C GLU A 299 -42.41 40.44 -8.04
N MET A 300 -42.33 41.71 -7.58
CA MET A 300 -41.28 42.17 -6.67
C MET A 300 -41.34 41.47 -5.31
N GLU A 301 -42.52 41.27 -4.73
CA GLU A 301 -42.70 40.54 -3.46
C GLU A 301 -42.25 39.08 -3.60
N SER A 302 -42.54 38.42 -4.73
CA SER A 302 -42.04 37.07 -5.03
C SER A 302 -40.52 37.03 -5.20
N ALA A 303 -39.94 38.04 -5.85
CA ALA A 303 -38.49 38.16 -6.02
C ALA A 303 -37.77 38.45 -4.68
N ILE A 304 -38.37 39.29 -3.83
CA ILE A 304 -37.89 39.58 -2.47
C ILE A 304 -37.95 38.32 -1.63
N LEU A 305 -39.04 37.53 -1.68
CA LEU A 305 -39.15 36.28 -0.94
C LEU A 305 -38.09 35.25 -1.39
N LYS A 306 -37.79 35.17 -2.69
CA LYS A 306 -36.68 34.34 -3.21
C LYS A 306 -35.32 34.83 -2.73
N GLN A 307 -35.10 36.15 -2.67
CA GLN A 307 -33.85 36.72 -2.14
C GLN A 307 -33.73 36.53 -0.62
N ASP A 308 -34.80 36.68 0.15
CA ASP A 308 -34.80 36.46 1.60
C ASP A 308 -34.51 35.00 1.95
N ASN A 309 -35.06 34.05 1.19
CA ASN A 309 -34.71 32.63 1.34
C ASN A 309 -33.23 32.39 1.07
N LYS A 310 -32.68 33.01 0.01
CA LYS A 310 -31.25 32.93 -0.33
C LYS A 310 -30.36 33.58 0.73
N ILE A 311 -30.78 34.72 1.29
CA ILE A 311 -30.10 35.40 2.41
C ILE A 311 -30.16 34.55 3.68
N SER A 312 -31.29 33.89 3.95
CA SER A 312 -31.40 32.99 5.11
C SER A 312 -30.42 31.82 4.98
N HIS A 313 -30.30 31.25 3.78
CA HIS A 313 -29.38 30.15 3.48
C HIS A 313 -27.92 30.59 3.65
N LEU A 314 -27.55 31.74 3.07
CA LEU A 314 -26.23 32.35 3.22
C LEU A 314 -25.90 32.72 4.67
N ARG A 315 -26.89 33.08 5.50
CA ARG A 315 -26.68 33.31 6.94
C ARG A 315 -26.33 32.02 7.67
N THR A 316 -27.08 30.94 7.44
CA THR A 316 -26.77 29.62 8.02
C THR A 316 -25.40 29.12 7.58
N GLU A 317 -25.06 29.29 6.30
CA GLU A 317 -23.75 28.91 5.76
C GLU A 317 -22.62 29.74 6.39
N ASN A 318 -22.80 31.05 6.53
CA ASN A 318 -21.82 31.93 7.18
C ASN A 318 -21.65 31.62 8.68
N THR A 319 -22.72 31.22 9.38
CA THR A 319 -22.61 30.73 10.76
C THR A 319 -21.82 29.41 10.83
N SER A 320 -22.09 28.46 9.93
CA SER A 320 -21.32 27.21 9.83
C SER A 320 -19.84 27.46 9.50
N LEU A 321 -19.56 28.40 8.59
CA LEU A 321 -18.19 28.78 8.23
C LEU A 321 -17.47 29.52 9.36
N GLN A 322 -18.18 30.33 10.16
CA GLN A 322 -17.61 30.95 11.36
C GLN A 322 -17.26 29.93 12.44
N GLU A 323 -18.11 28.92 12.63
CA GLU A 323 -17.83 27.80 13.54
C GLU A 323 -16.61 26.99 13.04
N GLN A 324 -16.53 26.69 11.74
CA GLN A 324 -15.36 26.02 11.12
C GLN A 324 -14.08 26.87 11.19
N LEU A 325 -14.17 28.19 11.02
CA LEU A 325 -13.01 29.08 11.17
C LEU A 325 -12.53 29.12 12.61
N SER A 326 -13.45 29.05 13.59
CA SER A 326 -13.10 29.01 15.01
C SER A 326 -12.43 27.69 15.40
N SER A 327 -12.89 26.55 14.86
CA SER A 327 -12.24 25.26 15.08
C SER A 327 -10.89 25.16 14.37
N SER A 328 -10.77 25.70 13.16
CA SER A 328 -9.53 25.73 12.40
C SER A 328 -8.47 26.61 13.06
N LYS A 329 -8.83 27.78 13.60
CA LYS A 329 -7.91 28.61 14.39
C LYS A 329 -7.42 27.90 15.64
N LYS A 330 -8.31 27.18 16.33
CA LYS A 330 -7.92 26.38 17.50
C LYS A 330 -6.96 25.25 17.12
N ALA A 331 -7.22 24.57 16.00
CA ALA A 331 -6.33 23.54 15.48
C ALA A 331 -4.96 24.11 15.04
N GLN A 332 -4.93 25.34 14.52
CA GLN A 332 -3.69 26.04 14.19
C GLN A 332 -2.88 26.40 15.45
N GLU A 333 -3.52 26.92 16.49
CA GLU A 333 -2.86 27.21 17.78
C GLU A 333 -2.29 25.93 18.42
N GLU A 334 -3.05 24.82 18.39
CA GLU A 334 -2.58 23.51 18.87
C GLU A 334 -1.41 22.96 18.02
N ALA A 335 -1.41 23.21 16.71
CA ALA A 335 -0.31 22.82 15.82
C ALA A 335 0.95 23.66 16.04
N GLU A 336 0.81 24.96 16.29
CA GLU A 336 1.92 25.86 16.64
C GLU A 336 2.55 25.47 17.98
N GLU A 337 1.73 25.07 18.95
CA GLU A 337 2.21 24.57 20.25
C GLU A 337 2.96 23.24 20.11
N ARG A 338 2.45 22.30 19.30
CA ARG A 338 3.15 21.04 18.97
C ARG A 338 4.46 21.29 18.21
N LEU A 339 4.51 22.24 17.29
CA LEU A 339 5.73 22.64 16.59
C LEU A 339 6.77 23.21 17.55
N SER A 340 6.34 24.03 18.53
CA SER A 340 7.21 24.54 19.59
C SER A 340 7.80 23.41 20.44
N GLN A 341 6.97 22.44 20.82
CA GLN A 341 7.38 21.29 21.62
C GLN A 341 8.34 20.37 20.86
N MET A 342 8.08 20.12 19.58
CA MET A 342 8.94 19.33 18.69
C MET A 342 10.28 20.04 18.44
N ASN A 343 10.30 21.37 18.33
CA ASN A 343 11.55 22.14 18.21
C ASN A 343 12.40 22.08 19.48
N GLN A 344 11.78 22.00 20.66
CA GLN A 344 12.50 21.75 21.92
C GLN A 344 13.09 20.34 21.96
N GLU A 345 12.33 19.32 21.52
CA GLU A 345 12.83 17.94 21.42
C GLU A 345 13.99 17.80 20.42
N ILE A 346 13.88 18.40 19.24
CA ILE A 346 14.95 18.43 18.24
C ILE A 346 16.21 19.08 18.82
N SER A 347 16.06 20.15 19.61
CA SER A 347 17.18 20.82 20.28
C SER A 347 17.84 19.92 21.35
N SER A 348 17.03 19.18 22.12
CA SER A 348 17.50 18.18 23.08
C SER A 348 18.25 17.04 22.39
N LEU A 349 17.69 16.49 21.30
CA LEU A 349 18.30 15.43 20.52
C LEU A 349 19.61 15.86 19.85
N LYS A 350 19.70 17.11 19.36
CA LYS A 350 20.96 17.68 18.85
C LYS A 350 22.03 17.75 19.93
N ALA A 351 21.67 18.11 21.16
CA ALA A 351 22.61 18.13 22.29
C ALA A 351 23.09 16.71 22.66
N GLN A 352 22.19 15.73 22.64
CA GLN A 352 22.55 14.32 22.85
C GLN A 352 23.47 13.80 21.74
N LEU A 353 23.18 14.12 20.48
CA LEU A 353 24.00 13.71 19.34
C LEU A 353 25.41 14.29 19.42
N SER A 354 25.54 15.57 19.81
CA SER A 354 26.84 16.22 20.05
C SER A 354 27.66 15.46 21.10
N LYS A 355 27.03 15.11 22.23
CA LYS A 355 27.69 14.36 23.30
C LYS A 355 28.10 12.95 22.85
N THR A 356 27.26 12.29 22.06
CA THR A 356 27.56 10.95 21.50
C THR A 356 28.71 11.02 20.50
N SER A 357 28.81 12.11 19.74
CA SER A 357 29.94 12.36 18.84
C SER A 357 31.25 12.55 19.61
N GLU A 358 31.24 13.33 20.70
CA GLU A 358 32.41 13.51 21.56
C GLU A 358 32.86 12.19 22.22
N GLU A 359 31.91 11.37 22.68
CA GLU A 359 32.20 10.04 23.23
C GLU A 359 32.77 9.10 22.16
N LYS A 360 32.26 9.14 20.93
CA LYS A 360 32.79 8.38 19.79
C LYS A 360 34.22 8.78 19.46
N ASP A 361 34.53 10.06 19.43
CA ASP A 361 35.88 10.56 19.13
C ASP A 361 36.87 10.19 20.24
N ALA A 362 36.43 10.23 21.51
CA ALA A 362 37.23 9.75 22.64
C ALA A 362 37.51 8.24 22.57
N LEU A 363 36.50 7.44 22.18
CA LEU A 363 36.64 5.99 22.00
C LEU A 363 37.59 5.66 20.84
N HIS A 364 37.48 6.39 19.74
CA HIS A 364 38.35 6.22 18.58
C HIS A 364 39.81 6.48 18.94
N LYS A 365 40.08 7.54 19.69
CA LYS A 365 41.42 7.85 20.21
C LYS A 365 41.95 6.75 21.15
N GLN A 366 41.11 6.17 22.00
CA GLN A 366 41.51 5.02 22.83
C GLN A 366 41.85 3.78 22.00
N PHE A 367 41.12 3.54 20.90
CA PHE A 367 41.42 2.45 19.98
C PHE A 367 42.76 2.66 19.27
N GLU A 368 43.03 3.87 18.75
CA GLU A 368 44.33 4.19 18.14
C GLU A 368 45.50 4.04 19.12
N ASP A 369 45.35 4.50 20.36
CA ASP A 369 46.38 4.38 21.39
C ASP A 369 46.58 2.93 21.86
N ARG A 370 45.54 2.10 21.80
CA ARG A 370 45.65 0.65 22.03
C ARG A 370 46.37 -0.04 20.88
N GLU A 371 46.01 0.28 19.64
CA GLU A 371 46.65 -0.27 18.44
C GLU A 371 48.14 0.08 18.39
N ARG A 372 48.52 1.32 18.73
CA ARG A 372 49.94 1.71 18.85
C ARG A 372 50.69 0.89 19.90
N ARG A 373 50.08 0.64 21.06
CA ARG A 373 50.67 -0.19 22.13
C ARG A 373 50.83 -1.64 21.69
N ASP A 374 49.81 -2.21 21.08
CA ASP A 374 49.82 -3.60 20.60
C ASP A 374 50.87 -3.77 19.48
N ASN A 375 50.96 -2.82 18.55
CA ASN A 375 52.00 -2.83 17.51
C ASN A 375 53.43 -2.68 18.07
N THR A 376 53.61 -1.92 19.15
CA THR A 376 54.91 -1.81 19.84
C THR A 376 55.27 -3.14 20.49
N ARG A 377 54.30 -3.80 21.15
CA ARG A 377 54.50 -5.11 21.78
C ARG A 377 54.80 -6.21 20.78
N ILE A 378 54.14 -6.19 19.62
CA ILE A 378 54.43 -7.12 18.52
C ILE A 378 55.87 -6.96 18.03
N LYS A 379 56.38 -5.72 17.89
CA LYS A 379 57.78 -5.48 17.52
C LYS A 379 58.77 -6.03 18.56
N GLU A 380 58.51 -5.81 19.84
CA GLU A 380 59.33 -6.38 20.93
C GLU A 380 59.37 -7.91 20.87
N LEU A 381 58.21 -8.55 20.77
CA LEU A 381 58.10 -10.01 20.68
C LEU A 381 58.76 -10.57 19.42
N THR A 382 58.75 -9.82 18.32
CA THR A 382 59.45 -10.21 17.08
C THR A 382 60.96 -10.20 17.29
N ASN A 383 61.51 -9.15 17.88
CA ASN A 383 62.95 -9.07 18.19
C ASN A 383 63.39 -10.16 19.19
N GLU A 384 62.54 -10.48 20.16
CA GLU A 384 62.78 -11.53 21.15
C GLU A 384 62.78 -12.93 20.48
N ASN A 385 61.84 -13.18 19.57
CA ASN A 385 61.82 -14.40 18.76
C ASN A 385 63.05 -14.54 17.86
N ASP A 386 63.49 -13.45 17.21
CA ASP A 386 64.70 -13.49 16.38
C ASP A 386 65.95 -13.78 17.21
N SER A 387 66.02 -13.24 18.43
CA SER A 387 67.11 -13.52 19.38
C SER A 387 67.11 -14.98 19.83
N LEU A 388 65.93 -15.54 20.14
CA LEU A 388 65.78 -16.96 20.49
C LEU A 388 66.13 -17.88 19.32
N LYS A 389 65.78 -17.49 18.09
CA LYS A 389 66.09 -18.25 16.89
C LYS A 389 67.60 -18.30 16.62
N ASN A 390 68.31 -17.20 16.87
CA ASN A 390 69.77 -17.17 16.77
C ASN A 390 70.43 -18.05 17.84
N ALA A 391 69.96 -17.99 19.09
CA ALA A 391 70.44 -18.87 20.17
C ALA A 391 70.18 -20.36 19.87
N TYR A 392 69.04 -20.68 19.24
CA TYR A 392 68.74 -22.04 18.79
C TYR A 392 69.70 -22.53 17.70
N GLU A 393 70.06 -21.68 16.73
CA GLU A 393 71.03 -22.06 15.69
C GLU A 393 72.46 -22.18 16.25
N GLU A 394 72.85 -21.36 17.23
CA GLU A 394 74.13 -21.51 17.95
C GLU A 394 74.21 -22.85 18.68
N THR A 395 73.21 -23.18 19.50
CA THR A 395 73.15 -24.46 20.23
C THR A 395 73.10 -25.67 19.30
N LYS A 396 72.44 -25.55 18.16
CA LYS A 396 72.42 -26.60 17.11
C LYS A 396 73.80 -26.78 16.46
N ASN A 397 74.56 -25.71 16.25
CA ASN A 397 75.92 -25.78 15.73
C ASN A 397 76.89 -26.39 16.76
N GLU A 398 76.76 -26.04 18.04
CA GLU A 398 77.52 -26.67 19.14
C GLU A 398 77.22 -28.17 19.23
N LEU A 399 75.95 -28.57 19.13
CA LEU A 399 75.55 -29.97 19.10
C LEU A 399 76.14 -30.71 17.89
N SER A 400 76.23 -30.05 16.74
CA SER A 400 76.88 -30.61 15.55
C SER A 400 78.38 -30.82 15.74
N GLN A 401 79.08 -29.87 16.39
CA GLN A 401 80.50 -30.02 16.74
C GLN A 401 80.71 -31.17 17.73
N SER A 402 79.89 -31.23 18.79
CA SER A 402 79.98 -32.30 19.78
C SER A 402 79.69 -33.67 19.16
N ASN A 403 78.75 -33.76 18.21
CA ASN A 403 78.52 -34.98 17.44
C ASN A 403 79.71 -35.38 16.54
N GLN A 404 80.43 -34.41 15.96
CA GLN A 404 81.68 -34.69 15.23
C GLN A 404 82.78 -35.19 16.17
N GLU A 405 82.91 -34.63 17.37
CA GLU A 405 83.85 -35.11 18.39
C GLU A 405 83.52 -36.54 18.84
N VAL A 406 82.25 -36.84 19.11
CA VAL A 406 81.79 -38.19 19.45
C VAL A 406 82.09 -39.18 18.32
N SER A 407 81.95 -38.75 17.05
CA SER A 407 82.31 -39.60 15.90
C SER A 407 83.82 -39.84 15.79
N SER A 408 84.64 -38.82 16.07
CA SER A 408 86.10 -38.94 16.13
C SER A 408 86.55 -39.87 17.26
N LEU A 409 85.96 -39.73 18.45
CA LEU A 409 86.22 -40.60 19.59
C LEU A 409 85.81 -42.05 19.33
N LYS A 410 84.68 -42.27 18.64
CA LYS A 410 84.29 -43.61 18.17
C LYS A 410 85.34 -44.20 17.22
N GLN A 411 85.84 -43.42 16.27
CA GLN A 411 86.89 -43.87 15.36
C GLN A 411 88.21 -44.19 16.07
N GLN A 412 88.58 -43.40 17.08
CA GLN A 412 89.74 -43.70 17.94
C GLN A 412 89.55 -44.98 18.75
N LEU A 413 88.33 -45.20 19.27
CA LEU A 413 87.99 -46.42 20.00
C LEU A 413 88.04 -47.66 19.08
N ASP A 414 87.52 -47.56 17.86
CA ASP A 414 87.57 -48.65 16.88
C ASP A 414 89.03 -48.97 16.47
N ASN A 415 89.88 -47.95 16.31
CA ASN A 415 91.31 -48.14 16.07
C ASN A 415 92.03 -48.82 17.24
N ALA A 416 91.70 -48.46 18.49
CA ALA A 416 92.27 -49.09 19.68
C ALA A 416 91.81 -50.55 19.86
N ILE A 417 90.57 -50.85 19.47
CA ILE A 417 90.03 -52.23 19.44
C ILE A 417 90.76 -53.07 18.38
N ASP A 418 91.07 -52.51 17.22
CA ASP A 418 91.83 -53.20 16.17
C ASP A 418 93.32 -53.37 16.51
N GLU A 419 93.94 -52.43 17.24
CA GLU A 419 95.29 -52.62 17.81
C GLU A 419 95.30 -53.70 18.90
N SER A 420 94.27 -53.75 19.76
CA SER A 420 94.12 -54.80 20.78
C SER A 420 93.94 -56.18 20.14
N LYS A 421 93.23 -56.29 19.01
CA LYS A 421 93.12 -57.52 18.22
C LYS A 421 94.43 -57.92 17.55
N ARG A 422 95.25 -56.96 17.07
CA ARG A 422 96.60 -57.23 16.54
C ARG A 422 97.61 -57.66 17.63
N HIS A 423 97.43 -57.20 18.87
CA HIS A 423 98.23 -57.67 20.02
C HIS A 423 97.82 -59.08 20.52
N ALA A 424 96.63 -59.56 20.17
CA ALA A 424 96.16 -60.92 20.49
C ALA A 424 96.73 -62.01 19.56
N GLU A 425 97.28 -61.64 18.38
CA GLU A 425 97.90 -62.57 17.42
C GLU A 425 99.42 -62.75 17.60
N MET A 426 100.06 -62.06 18.57
CA MET A 426 101.51 -62.18 18.88
C MET A 426 101.83 -62.97 20.17
N ASN A 427 100.83 -63.52 20.86
CA ASN A 427 101.04 -64.32 22.08
C ASN A 427 100.67 -65.80 21.90
N GLU A 428 101.03 -66.36 20.74
CA GLU A 428 100.95 -67.80 20.45
C GLU A 428 102.27 -68.57 20.77
N ASP A 429 103.33 -67.87 21.21
CA ASP A 429 104.63 -68.48 21.55
C ASP A 429 104.86 -68.78 23.06
N ILE A 430 103.92 -68.45 23.96
CA ILE A 430 103.99 -68.85 25.39
C ILE A 430 102.87 -69.86 25.73
N ARG A 431 102.67 -70.83 24.83
CA ARG A 431 101.82 -72.01 25.05
C ARG A 431 102.51 -73.34 24.74
N LYS A 432 103.84 -73.39 24.85
CA LYS A 432 104.63 -74.64 24.90
C LYS A 432 105.75 -74.61 25.97
N ALA A 433 105.36 -74.46 27.23
CA ALA A 433 106.11 -75.00 28.38
C ALA A 433 105.08 -75.19 29.52
N SER A 434 104.36 -76.30 29.54
CA SER A 434 104.78 -77.53 30.25
C SER A 434 104.72 -77.35 31.77
N ASP A 435 103.57 -77.71 32.31
CA ASP A 435 103.39 -78.45 33.56
C ASP A 435 104.22 -78.07 34.79
N GLN A 436 103.55 -77.48 35.77
CA GLN A 436 103.62 -77.95 37.15
C GLN A 436 102.37 -77.55 37.95
N ASN A 437 101.46 -78.52 38.08
CA ASN A 437 100.69 -78.87 39.28
C ASN A 437 100.08 -77.75 40.17
N ARG A 438 98.73 -77.72 40.11
CA ARG A 438 97.84 -78.15 41.22
C ARG A 438 97.58 -77.17 42.37
N ALA A 439 96.36 -76.62 42.38
CA ALA A 439 95.34 -76.76 43.43
C ALA A 439 94.11 -75.90 43.04
N LEU A 440 93.14 -76.44 42.29
CA LEU A 440 91.89 -77.02 42.80
C LEU A 440 91.19 -76.22 43.92
N THR A 441 89.91 -75.95 43.64
CA THR A 441 88.76 -76.03 44.57
C THR A 441 88.57 -74.95 45.63
N THR A 442 88.03 -73.78 45.26
CA THR A 442 87.11 -73.00 46.14
C THR A 442 86.32 -71.87 45.43
N GLU A 443 85.87 -72.02 44.18
CA GLU A 443 85.02 -70.97 43.57
C GLU A 443 83.95 -71.49 42.58
N LYS A 444 83.73 -72.81 42.60
CA LYS A 444 82.65 -73.46 41.86
C LYS A 444 81.34 -73.53 42.67
N GLY A 445 81.41 -73.34 44.00
CA GLY A 445 80.26 -73.41 44.90
C GLY A 445 79.44 -72.13 45.00
N THR A 446 80.04 -70.97 44.75
CA THR A 446 79.39 -69.65 44.90
C THR A 446 78.49 -69.27 43.71
N LEU A 447 78.78 -69.80 42.51
CA LEU A 447 77.97 -69.58 41.31
C LEU A 447 76.75 -70.51 41.19
N GLN A 448 76.69 -71.58 41.99
CA GLN A 448 75.57 -72.55 41.97
C GLN A 448 74.43 -72.15 42.93
N GLU A 449 74.68 -71.22 43.85
CA GLU A 449 73.69 -70.69 44.82
C GLU A 449 73.02 -69.39 44.33
N GLN A 450 73.68 -68.60 43.46
CA GLN A 450 73.07 -67.41 42.82
C GLN A 450 72.07 -67.78 41.70
N LEU A 451 72.23 -68.95 41.08
CA LEU A 451 71.34 -69.45 40.03
C LEU A 451 70.01 -70.02 40.58
N SER A 452 70.00 -70.53 41.82
CA SER A 452 68.77 -71.07 42.44
C SER A 452 67.86 -69.96 42.98
N LYS A 453 68.44 -68.83 43.42
CA LYS A 453 67.69 -67.67 43.95
C LYS A 453 66.96 -66.88 42.86
N THR A 454 67.57 -66.74 41.68
CA THR A 454 66.98 -66.08 40.50
C THR A 454 65.87 -66.91 39.84
N THR A 455 65.95 -68.23 39.91
CA THR A 455 64.93 -69.14 39.35
C THR A 455 63.61 -69.10 40.13
N GLU A 456 63.65 -68.83 41.44
CA GLU A 456 62.46 -68.81 42.30
C GLU A 456 61.74 -67.45 42.30
N ASP A 457 62.45 -66.35 42.02
CA ASP A 457 61.87 -65.02 41.82
C ASP A 457 61.13 -64.92 40.47
N LEU A 458 61.62 -65.60 39.43
CA LEU A 458 60.95 -65.73 38.12
C LEU A 458 59.66 -66.55 38.19
N LYS A 459 59.56 -67.56 39.07
CA LYS A 459 58.31 -68.32 39.28
C LYS A 459 57.23 -67.51 39.98
N ARG A 460 57.57 -66.60 40.90
CA ARG A 460 56.59 -65.70 41.54
C ARG A 460 56.06 -64.64 40.57
N ALA A 461 56.92 -64.08 39.71
CA ALA A 461 56.50 -63.14 38.67
C ALA A 461 55.59 -63.78 37.60
N LEU A 462 55.81 -65.07 37.28
CA LEU A 462 54.97 -65.83 36.35
C LEU A 462 53.59 -66.20 36.95
N ALA A 463 53.52 -66.41 38.28
CA ALA A 463 52.25 -66.65 38.98
C ALA A 463 51.36 -65.39 39.04
N ASP A 464 51.95 -64.21 39.25
CA ASP A 464 51.24 -62.91 39.21
C ASP A 464 50.75 -62.54 37.80
N GLN A 465 51.51 -62.87 36.75
CA GLN A 465 51.03 -62.70 35.37
C GLN A 465 49.89 -63.66 35.01
N LYS A 466 49.90 -64.90 35.52
CA LYS A 466 48.79 -65.85 35.32
C LYS A 466 47.50 -65.42 36.03
N ALA A 467 47.59 -64.77 37.19
CA ALA A 467 46.43 -64.21 37.89
C ALA A 467 45.80 -63.01 37.15
N ARG A 468 46.59 -62.18 36.47
CA ARG A 468 46.11 -61.07 35.63
C ARG A 468 45.45 -61.52 34.33
N ILE A 469 45.95 -62.58 33.71
CA ILE A 469 45.33 -63.15 32.49
C ILE A 469 43.98 -63.82 32.81
N LEU A 470 43.85 -64.48 33.97
CA LEU A 470 42.58 -65.07 34.42
C LEU A 470 41.52 -64.02 34.80
N ALA A 471 41.93 -62.82 35.21
CA ALA A 471 41.01 -61.70 35.48
C ALA A 471 40.51 -61.04 34.18
N LEU A 472 41.38 -60.89 33.16
CA LEU A 472 41.03 -60.38 31.83
C LEU A 472 40.13 -61.35 31.04
N GLU A 473 40.29 -62.67 31.20
CA GLU A 473 39.39 -63.67 30.61
C GLU A 473 37.98 -63.64 31.24
N LYS A 474 37.86 -63.19 32.49
CA LYS A 474 36.58 -63.00 33.20
C LYS A 474 35.84 -61.72 32.76
N GLU A 475 36.59 -60.67 32.38
CA GLU A 475 36.05 -59.41 31.83
C GLU A 475 35.62 -59.55 30.36
N VAL A 476 36.34 -60.35 29.56
CA VAL A 476 35.98 -60.67 28.17
C VAL A 476 34.78 -61.63 28.07
N THR A 477 34.52 -62.43 29.10
CA THR A 477 33.30 -63.26 29.18
C THR A 477 32.06 -62.48 29.65
N GLN A 478 32.23 -61.39 30.43
CA GLN A 478 31.15 -60.49 30.84
C GLN A 478 30.71 -59.52 29.71
N LEU A 479 31.62 -59.12 28.83
CA LEU A 479 31.29 -58.35 27.62
C LEU A 479 30.67 -59.18 26.48
N ARG A 480 30.75 -60.52 26.55
CA ARG A 480 30.02 -61.44 25.63
C ARG A 480 28.59 -61.73 26.08
N THR A 481 28.24 -61.46 27.34
CA THR A 481 26.86 -61.57 27.85
C THR A 481 26.02 -60.31 27.62
N GLU A 482 26.61 -59.13 27.42
CA GLU A 482 25.87 -57.90 27.07
C GLU A 482 25.73 -57.67 25.55
N SER A 483 26.35 -58.53 24.71
CA SER A 483 26.14 -58.56 23.26
C SER A 483 24.98 -59.47 22.83
N HIS A 484 24.38 -60.22 23.76
CA HIS A 484 23.29 -61.15 23.48
C HIS A 484 21.87 -60.55 23.61
N ASP A 485 21.71 -59.35 24.18
CA ASP A 485 20.41 -58.67 24.33
C ASP A 485 20.04 -57.71 23.17
N MET A 486 20.96 -57.46 22.23
CA MET A 486 20.70 -56.64 21.03
C MET A 486 20.16 -57.43 19.83
N LYS A 487 20.13 -58.77 19.89
CA LYS A 487 19.52 -59.63 18.86
C LYS A 487 18.05 -59.98 19.15
N ASP A 488 17.64 -60.00 20.42
CA ASP A 488 16.27 -60.39 20.81
C ASP A 488 15.28 -59.20 20.76
N LEU A 489 15.77 -57.96 20.88
CA LEU A 489 14.99 -56.72 20.68
C LEU A 489 14.68 -56.42 19.21
N ARG A 490 15.51 -56.87 18.25
CA ARG A 490 15.24 -56.72 16.81
C ARG A 490 14.19 -57.72 16.32
N ARG A 491 14.12 -58.91 16.92
CA ARG A 491 13.13 -59.94 16.59
C ARG A 491 11.72 -59.62 17.12
N ARG A 492 11.62 -58.98 18.29
CA ARG A 492 10.33 -58.56 18.88
C ARG A 492 9.72 -57.30 18.27
N LEU A 493 10.48 -56.50 17.53
CA LEU A 493 9.97 -55.34 16.80
C LEU A 493 9.31 -55.76 15.47
N GLU A 494 9.88 -56.77 14.79
CA GLU A 494 9.30 -57.35 13.55
C GLU A 494 8.02 -58.16 13.81
N GLU A 495 7.85 -58.77 15.00
CA GLU A 495 6.62 -59.50 15.38
C GLU A 495 5.44 -58.56 15.73
N VAL A 496 5.70 -57.35 16.26
CA VAL A 496 4.66 -56.35 16.59
C VAL A 496 4.18 -55.56 15.36
N GLU A 497 5.04 -55.37 14.37
CA GLU A 497 4.69 -54.67 13.12
C GLU A 497 3.77 -55.49 12.20
N GLU A 498 3.90 -56.82 12.20
CA GLU A 498 3.05 -57.68 11.37
C GLU A 498 1.69 -58.01 12.05
N GLU A 499 1.59 -57.96 13.38
CA GLU A 499 0.29 -58.04 14.09
C GLU A 499 -0.57 -56.77 13.96
N LYS A 500 0.05 -55.58 13.83
CA LYS A 500 -0.65 -54.31 13.54
C LYS A 500 -1.30 -54.29 12.14
N LYS A 501 -0.68 -54.99 11.18
CA LYS A 501 -1.12 -55.08 9.79
C LYS A 501 -2.34 -55.99 9.61
N VAL A 502 -2.46 -57.02 10.46
CA VAL A 502 -3.60 -57.97 10.46
C VAL A 502 -4.82 -57.42 11.22
N LEU A 503 -4.62 -56.53 12.20
CA LEU A 503 -5.73 -55.87 12.93
C LEU A 503 -6.40 -54.71 12.16
N LEU A 504 -5.71 -54.10 11.19
CA LEU A 504 -6.28 -53.06 10.32
C LEU A 504 -7.08 -53.62 9.12
N GLN A 505 -6.98 -54.91 8.82
CA GLN A 505 -7.80 -55.56 7.78
C GLN A 505 -9.19 -56.00 8.27
N ASN A 506 -9.40 -56.10 9.59
CA ASN A 506 -10.65 -56.61 10.16
C ASN A 506 -11.57 -55.53 10.75
N LEU A 507 -11.23 -54.25 10.59
CA LEU A 507 -12.10 -53.11 10.92
C LEU A 507 -12.70 -52.45 9.65
N ALA A 508 -12.79 -53.19 8.55
CA ALA A 508 -13.41 -52.79 7.29
C ALA A 508 -14.71 -53.58 6.97
N ALA A 509 -15.29 -54.24 7.98
CA ALA A 509 -16.56 -54.94 7.85
C ALA A 509 -17.51 -54.52 8.99
N VAL A 510 -18.68 -54.01 8.60
CA VAL A 510 -19.80 -53.49 9.43
C VAL A 510 -19.60 -52.03 9.85
N GLY A 511 -20.29 -51.04 9.28
CA GLY A 511 -21.40 -51.08 8.33
C GLY A 511 -21.78 -49.70 7.82
N GLY A 512 -22.79 -49.70 6.94
CA GLY A 512 -23.47 -48.49 6.48
C GLY A 512 -23.25 -48.14 5.02
N ARG A 513 -23.73 -49.00 4.10
CA ARG A 513 -24.05 -48.58 2.73
C ARG A 513 -25.08 -47.46 2.77
N LEU A 514 -24.74 -46.31 2.18
CA LEU A 514 -25.67 -45.42 1.48
C LEU A 514 -24.99 -44.96 0.17
N PRO A 515 -25.75 -44.70 -0.89
CA PRO A 515 -25.36 -44.96 -2.28
C PRO A 515 -24.46 -43.86 -2.87
N PRO A 516 -23.78 -44.12 -4.01
CA PRO A 516 -23.02 -43.10 -4.73
C PRO A 516 -24.02 -42.13 -5.37
N ALA A 517 -24.27 -41.00 -4.71
CA ALA A 517 -24.98 -39.90 -5.32
C ALA A 517 -23.99 -39.14 -6.21
N ARG A 518 -24.08 -39.39 -7.53
CA ARG A 518 -23.55 -38.57 -8.63
C ARG A 518 -22.23 -37.85 -8.33
N GLU A 519 -21.11 -38.49 -8.72
CA GLU A 519 -19.73 -37.99 -8.60
C GLU A 519 -19.45 -36.66 -9.34
N ASP A 520 -20.42 -36.08 -10.05
CA ASP A 520 -20.16 -34.92 -10.89
C ASP A 520 -20.30 -33.56 -10.18
N SER A 521 -20.71 -33.46 -8.90
CA SER A 521 -21.03 -32.16 -8.28
C SER A 521 -20.73 -32.01 -6.77
N SER A 522 -19.69 -32.63 -6.21
CA SER A 522 -19.25 -32.36 -4.82
C SER A 522 -18.33 -31.13 -4.71
N LEU A 523 -18.24 -30.51 -3.53
CA LEU A 523 -17.34 -29.37 -3.27
C LEU A 523 -15.87 -29.73 -3.61
N ILE A 524 -15.42 -30.92 -3.20
CA ILE A 524 -14.09 -31.43 -3.52
C ILE A 524 -13.89 -31.60 -5.03
N SER A 525 -14.85 -32.21 -5.75
CA SER A 525 -14.75 -32.39 -7.21
C SER A 525 -14.72 -31.05 -7.96
N SER A 526 -15.44 -30.05 -7.46
CA SER A 526 -15.49 -28.69 -8.03
C SER A 526 -14.18 -27.95 -7.78
N ALA A 527 -13.59 -28.10 -6.58
CA ALA A 527 -12.26 -27.58 -6.25
C ALA A 527 -11.15 -28.28 -7.04
N ILE A 528 -11.32 -29.56 -7.39
CA ILE A 528 -10.38 -30.24 -8.28
C ILE A 528 -10.42 -29.67 -9.70
N ARG A 529 -11.62 -29.34 -10.19
CA ARG A 529 -11.85 -28.78 -11.53
C ARG A 529 -11.58 -27.28 -11.65
N GLY A 530 -11.51 -26.55 -10.54
CA GLY A 530 -11.44 -25.09 -10.54
C GLY A 530 -12.76 -24.41 -10.92
N ASP A 531 -13.88 -25.13 -10.77
CA ASP A 531 -15.20 -24.61 -11.08
C ASP A 531 -15.74 -23.80 -9.90
N LEU A 532 -15.39 -22.52 -9.87
CA LEU A 532 -15.84 -21.56 -8.85
C LEU A 532 -17.36 -21.48 -8.73
N SER A 533 -18.10 -21.62 -9.84
CA SER A 533 -19.57 -21.49 -9.84
C SER A 533 -20.22 -22.63 -9.06
N THR A 534 -19.83 -23.87 -9.34
CA THR A 534 -20.31 -25.04 -8.61
C THR A 534 -19.77 -25.06 -7.19
N LEU A 535 -18.56 -24.55 -6.97
CA LEU A 535 -17.93 -24.49 -5.65
C LEU A 535 -18.70 -23.59 -4.68
N ARG A 536 -19.10 -22.39 -5.13
CA ARG A 536 -19.93 -21.46 -4.33
C ARG A 536 -21.25 -22.09 -3.87
N ARG A 537 -21.83 -22.97 -4.69
CA ARG A 537 -23.12 -23.62 -4.40
C ARG A 537 -23.03 -24.78 -3.40
N HIS A 538 -21.83 -25.26 -3.10
CA HIS A 538 -21.62 -26.41 -2.21
C HIS A 538 -20.69 -26.08 -1.02
N LEU A 539 -20.57 -24.79 -0.66
CA LEU A 539 -19.75 -24.35 0.50
C LEU A 539 -20.24 -24.93 1.83
N ASP A 540 -21.49 -25.39 1.91
CA ASP A 540 -22.05 -26.15 3.03
C ASP A 540 -21.30 -27.47 3.31
N GLN A 541 -20.61 -28.00 2.32
CA GLN A 541 -19.78 -29.21 2.42
C GLN A 541 -18.35 -28.92 2.91
N ALA A 542 -18.02 -27.67 3.24
CA ALA A 542 -16.67 -27.32 3.69
C ALA A 542 -16.24 -28.13 4.92
N GLY A 543 -14.97 -28.55 4.92
CA GLY A 543 -14.40 -29.41 5.97
C GLY A 543 -14.63 -30.90 5.76
N GLN A 544 -15.43 -31.31 4.77
CA GLN A 544 -15.49 -32.70 4.34
C GLN A 544 -14.13 -33.16 3.78
N LYS A 545 -13.79 -34.41 4.08
CA LYS A 545 -12.55 -35.05 3.65
C LYS A 545 -12.86 -36.21 2.72
N ASP A 546 -12.04 -36.37 1.69
CA ASP A 546 -12.10 -37.56 0.84
C ASP A 546 -11.48 -38.79 1.51
N SER A 547 -11.42 -39.91 0.80
CA SER A 547 -10.83 -41.16 1.29
C SER A 547 -9.33 -41.06 1.64
N SER A 548 -8.63 -40.04 1.17
CA SER A 548 -7.23 -39.76 1.52
C SER A 548 -7.09 -38.77 2.70
N GLY A 549 -8.21 -38.27 3.21
CA GLY A 549 -8.25 -37.26 4.26
C GLY A 549 -8.13 -35.82 3.74
N MET A 550 -8.06 -35.60 2.41
CA MET A 550 -7.88 -34.27 1.85
C MET A 550 -9.20 -33.51 1.76
N THR A 551 -9.14 -32.21 2.08
CA THR A 551 -10.26 -31.28 1.92
C THR A 551 -10.21 -30.60 0.55
N ALA A 552 -11.27 -29.85 0.21
CA ALA A 552 -11.35 -29.12 -1.06
C ALA A 552 -10.23 -28.06 -1.19
N LEU A 553 -9.88 -27.37 -0.10
CA LEU A 553 -8.80 -26.39 -0.02
C LEU A 553 -7.43 -27.04 -0.29
N MET A 554 -7.18 -28.23 0.26
CA MET A 554 -5.92 -28.94 0.03
C MET A 554 -5.78 -29.37 -1.43
N HIS A 555 -6.86 -29.82 -2.08
CA HIS A 555 -6.87 -30.13 -3.51
C HIS A 555 -6.61 -28.89 -4.37
N ALA A 556 -7.24 -27.76 -4.04
CA ALA A 556 -7.02 -26.49 -4.72
C ALA A 556 -5.58 -25.99 -4.56
N ALA A 557 -5.04 -26.06 -3.34
CA ALA A 557 -3.66 -25.68 -3.02
C ALA A 557 -2.64 -26.59 -3.73
N PHE A 558 -2.89 -27.90 -3.81
CA PHE A 558 -2.07 -28.85 -4.55
C PHE A 558 -2.03 -28.54 -6.06
N ARG A 559 -3.15 -28.05 -6.61
CA ARG A 559 -3.31 -27.71 -8.03
C ARG A 559 -2.94 -26.27 -8.39
N GLY A 560 -2.65 -25.42 -7.41
CA GLY A 560 -2.30 -24.02 -7.64
C GLY A 560 -3.49 -23.15 -8.04
N GLN A 561 -4.70 -23.51 -7.64
CA GLN A 561 -5.92 -22.77 -7.98
C GLN A 561 -6.13 -21.61 -6.99
N THR A 562 -5.43 -20.51 -7.21
CA THR A 562 -5.39 -19.35 -6.31
C THR A 562 -6.79 -18.86 -5.91
N GLU A 563 -7.72 -18.71 -6.85
CA GLU A 563 -9.06 -18.19 -6.58
C GLU A 563 -9.93 -19.15 -5.75
N VAL A 564 -9.78 -20.45 -5.96
CA VAL A 564 -10.44 -21.46 -5.11
C VAL A 564 -9.83 -21.47 -3.71
N VAL A 565 -8.50 -21.32 -3.60
CA VAL A 565 -7.81 -21.19 -2.32
C VAL A 565 -8.29 -19.94 -1.56
N ARG A 566 -8.46 -18.79 -2.24
CA ARG A 566 -9.02 -17.58 -1.61
C ARG A 566 -10.40 -17.81 -1.02
N LEU A 567 -11.26 -18.51 -1.77
CA LEU A 567 -12.65 -18.78 -1.37
C LEU A 567 -12.74 -19.79 -0.21
N LEU A 568 -11.93 -20.85 -0.23
CA LEU A 568 -12.01 -21.94 0.74
C LEU A 568 -11.15 -21.74 1.99
N ARG A 569 -10.07 -20.94 1.92
CA ARG A 569 -9.19 -20.69 3.08
C ARG A 569 -9.97 -20.26 4.33
N PRO A 570 -10.94 -19.33 4.26
CA PRO A 570 -11.70 -18.93 5.44
C PRO A 570 -12.50 -20.07 6.10
N LEU A 571 -12.79 -21.14 5.36
CA LEU A 571 -13.64 -22.25 5.80
C LEU A 571 -12.85 -23.49 6.24
N GLU A 572 -11.71 -23.74 5.61
CA GLU A 572 -10.94 -24.99 5.78
C GLU A 572 -9.50 -24.77 6.26
N ALA A 573 -9.11 -23.54 6.61
CA ALA A 573 -7.78 -23.27 7.16
C ALA A 573 -7.51 -24.11 8.41
N HIS A 574 -6.23 -24.47 8.61
CA HIS A 574 -5.74 -25.29 9.73
C HIS A 574 -6.19 -26.76 9.72
N LEU A 575 -7.06 -27.19 8.80
CA LEU A 575 -7.38 -28.61 8.64
C LEU A 575 -6.15 -29.38 8.12
N GLN A 576 -6.05 -30.64 8.52
CA GLN A 576 -4.95 -31.54 8.15
C GLN A 576 -5.46 -32.81 7.48
N ASP A 577 -4.73 -33.31 6.48
CA ASP A 577 -5.02 -34.60 5.85
C ASP A 577 -4.61 -35.78 6.74
N GLY A 578 -4.76 -37.01 6.23
CA GLY A 578 -4.39 -38.22 6.98
C GLY A 578 -2.90 -38.33 7.36
N ARG A 579 -2.01 -37.52 6.77
CA ARG A 579 -0.58 -37.41 7.12
C ARG A 579 -0.27 -36.20 8.00
N GLY A 580 -1.28 -35.43 8.39
CA GLY A 580 -1.07 -34.16 9.10
C GLY A 580 -0.76 -32.98 8.17
N TRP A 581 -0.84 -33.13 6.84
CA TRP A 581 -0.48 -32.03 5.93
C TRP A 581 -1.58 -30.99 5.84
N THR A 582 -1.18 -29.72 5.93
CA THR A 582 -2.07 -28.57 5.71
C THR A 582 -2.11 -28.17 4.23
N ALA A 583 -3.04 -27.29 3.86
CA ALA A 583 -3.12 -26.77 2.51
C ALA A 583 -1.84 -26.03 2.10
N LEU A 584 -1.19 -25.31 3.03
CA LEU A 584 0.10 -24.67 2.80
C LEU A 584 1.19 -25.68 2.44
N MET A 585 1.28 -26.81 3.13
CA MET A 585 2.29 -27.85 2.85
C MET A 585 2.11 -28.44 1.45
N HIS A 586 0.85 -28.65 1.03
CA HIS A 586 0.52 -29.06 -0.34
C HIS A 586 0.94 -28.01 -1.39
N ALA A 587 0.69 -26.72 -1.14
CA ALA A 587 1.12 -25.63 -2.02
C ALA A 587 2.66 -25.52 -2.12
N VAL A 588 3.37 -25.65 -1.00
CA VAL A 588 4.85 -25.63 -0.93
C VAL A 588 5.44 -26.81 -1.71
N GLY A 589 4.94 -28.02 -1.45
CA GLY A 589 5.37 -29.25 -2.14
C GLY A 589 5.28 -29.11 -3.66
N ARG A 590 4.21 -28.48 -4.15
CA ARG A 590 3.93 -28.32 -5.59
C ARG A 590 4.49 -27.04 -6.21
N GLY A 591 4.78 -26.04 -5.41
CA GLY A 591 5.55 -24.86 -5.83
C GLY A 591 4.71 -23.65 -6.18
N HIS A 592 3.50 -23.60 -5.65
CA HIS A 592 2.50 -22.61 -6.02
C HIS A 592 2.65 -21.37 -5.14
N GLU A 593 3.53 -20.46 -5.58
CA GLU A 593 3.95 -19.25 -4.82
C GLU A 593 2.77 -18.40 -4.35
N GLU A 594 1.76 -18.19 -5.19
CA GLU A 594 0.57 -17.40 -4.84
C GLU A 594 -0.26 -18.07 -3.74
N CYS A 595 -0.47 -19.39 -3.84
CA CYS A 595 -1.17 -20.16 -2.81
C CYS A 595 -0.39 -20.14 -1.48
N VAL A 596 0.94 -20.24 -1.53
CA VAL A 596 1.82 -20.09 -0.35
C VAL A 596 1.58 -18.73 0.32
N GLY A 597 1.56 -17.64 -0.45
CA GLY A 597 1.32 -16.30 0.07
C GLY A 597 -0.05 -16.13 0.75
N LEU A 598 -1.07 -16.86 0.29
CA LEU A 598 -2.40 -16.82 0.88
C LEU A 598 -2.53 -17.65 2.15
N LEU A 599 -1.72 -18.70 2.31
CA LEU A 599 -1.85 -19.70 3.36
C LEU A 599 -0.78 -19.57 4.47
N LEU A 600 -0.05 -18.45 4.51
CA LEU A 600 1.07 -18.24 5.44
C LEU A 600 0.73 -18.37 6.94
N LEU A 601 -0.56 -18.28 7.32
CA LEU A 601 -0.98 -18.48 8.70
C LEU A 601 -0.86 -19.94 9.17
N GLU A 602 -0.76 -20.89 8.24
CA GLU A 602 -0.53 -22.31 8.54
C GLU A 602 0.96 -22.66 8.69
N ARG A 603 1.88 -21.68 8.58
CA ARG A 603 3.33 -21.93 8.51
C ARG A 603 3.87 -22.69 9.71
N ASP A 604 3.36 -22.36 10.90
CA ASP A 604 3.88 -22.87 12.16
C ASP A 604 3.15 -24.17 12.59
N LEU A 605 2.15 -24.62 11.82
CA LEU A 605 1.52 -25.93 12.00
C LEU A 605 2.47 -27.06 11.60
N LYS A 606 2.39 -28.16 12.34
CA LYS A 606 3.26 -29.33 12.16
C LYS A 606 2.49 -30.52 11.60
N ASP A 607 3.10 -31.23 10.67
CA ASP A 607 2.55 -32.49 10.15
C ASP A 607 2.70 -33.64 11.16
N GLY A 608 2.25 -34.84 10.78
CA GLY A 608 2.35 -36.03 11.65
C GLY A 608 3.79 -36.48 11.96
N GLU A 609 4.79 -35.96 11.24
CA GLU A 609 6.23 -36.17 11.49
C GLU A 609 6.85 -35.00 12.29
N GLY A 610 6.06 -33.99 12.67
CA GLY A 610 6.52 -32.82 13.41
C GLY A 610 7.16 -31.73 12.55
N ARG A 611 7.07 -31.83 11.21
CA ARG A 611 7.66 -30.88 10.26
C ARG A 611 6.74 -29.70 9.97
N THR A 612 7.31 -28.52 9.84
CA THR A 612 6.63 -27.30 9.38
C THR A 612 6.61 -27.18 7.86
N ALA A 613 5.87 -26.21 7.33
CA ALA A 613 5.91 -25.91 5.90
C ALA A 613 7.30 -25.49 5.40
N GLU A 614 8.13 -24.85 6.25
CA GLU A 614 9.52 -24.52 5.92
C GLU A 614 10.40 -25.78 5.83
N ASP A 615 10.20 -26.75 6.73
CA ASP A 615 10.91 -28.03 6.69
C ASP A 615 10.56 -28.81 5.40
N VAL A 616 9.28 -28.80 5.01
CA VAL A 616 8.83 -29.37 3.74
C VAL A 616 9.50 -28.68 2.55
N ALA A 617 9.64 -27.35 2.56
CA ALA A 617 10.32 -26.59 1.51
C ALA A 617 11.81 -26.95 1.41
N ASN A 618 12.49 -27.11 2.56
CA ASN A 618 13.91 -27.43 2.64
C ASN A 618 14.24 -28.85 2.13
N GLY A 619 13.28 -29.77 2.18
CA GLY A 619 13.41 -31.14 1.66
C GLY A 619 13.25 -31.28 0.13
N LEU A 620 12.91 -30.20 -0.60
CA LEU A 620 12.68 -30.24 -2.05
C LEU A 620 13.97 -29.99 -2.87
N PRO A 621 14.14 -30.62 -4.05
CA PRO A 621 15.28 -30.35 -4.93
C PRO A 621 15.35 -28.87 -5.35
N ASP A 622 16.55 -28.28 -5.36
CA ASP A 622 16.82 -26.85 -5.60
C ASP A 622 16.10 -25.85 -4.66
N GLY A 623 15.49 -26.35 -3.56
CA GLY A 623 14.89 -25.57 -2.49
C GLY A 623 14.16 -24.34 -3.00
N LYS A 624 13.23 -24.54 -3.96
CA LYS A 624 12.53 -23.50 -4.77
C LYS A 624 12.88 -22.10 -4.27
N LYS A 625 13.97 -21.53 -4.78
CA LYS A 625 14.65 -20.32 -4.22
C LYS A 625 13.71 -19.15 -3.91
N LYS A 626 12.51 -19.15 -4.49
CA LYS A 626 11.43 -18.18 -4.30
C LYS A 626 10.47 -18.49 -3.12
N ILE A 627 10.26 -19.75 -2.72
CA ILE A 627 9.29 -20.14 -1.69
C ILE A 627 9.81 -19.95 -0.26
N THR A 628 11.05 -20.32 0.03
CA THR A 628 11.61 -20.15 1.37
C THR A 628 11.60 -18.68 1.82
N PRO A 629 11.94 -17.68 0.97
CA PRO A 629 11.73 -16.27 1.29
C PRO A 629 10.27 -15.89 1.55
N LEU A 630 9.31 -16.48 0.81
CA LEU A 630 7.87 -16.22 1.02
C LEU A 630 7.39 -16.74 2.37
N LEU A 631 7.83 -17.93 2.78
CA LEU A 631 7.50 -18.49 4.10
C LEU A 631 8.07 -17.64 5.24
N ARG A 632 9.24 -17.00 5.04
CA ARG A 632 9.85 -16.11 6.04
C ARG A 632 9.21 -14.72 6.11
N LYS A 633 8.27 -14.39 5.23
CA LYS A 633 7.54 -13.12 5.28
C LYS A 633 6.75 -13.04 6.59
N LYS A 634 6.97 -11.98 7.38
CA LYS A 634 6.12 -11.71 8.55
C LYS A 634 4.73 -11.33 8.08
N VAL A 635 3.73 -12.09 8.50
CA VAL A 635 2.32 -11.71 8.37
C VAL A 635 1.98 -10.86 9.59
N HIS A 636 1.67 -9.58 9.36
CA HIS A 636 1.24 -8.69 10.43
C HIS A 636 -0.26 -8.94 10.65
N LEU A 637 -0.60 -9.59 11.77
CA LEU A 637 -1.96 -9.71 12.26
C LEU A 637 -2.16 -8.66 13.36
N PRO A 638 -3.37 -8.10 13.52
CA PRO A 638 -3.68 -7.23 14.64
C PRO A 638 -3.62 -8.05 15.92
N ASP A 639 -3.04 -7.45 16.97
CA ASP A 639 -3.20 -7.97 18.31
C ASP A 639 -4.67 -7.76 18.72
N LEU A 640 -5.32 -8.87 19.08
CA LEU A 640 -6.71 -8.82 19.52
C LEU A 640 -6.76 -8.57 21.03
N PRO A 641 -7.64 -7.69 21.52
CA PRO A 641 -7.87 -7.50 22.95
C PRO A 641 -8.38 -8.80 23.59
N ASP A 642 -8.19 -8.94 24.91
CA ASP A 642 -8.48 -10.17 25.65
C ASP A 642 -9.94 -10.64 25.46
N GLU A 643 -10.88 -9.73 25.31
CA GLU A 643 -12.30 -10.02 25.04
C GLU A 643 -12.54 -10.71 23.69
N LEU A 644 -11.60 -10.58 22.76
CA LEU A 644 -11.61 -11.19 21.43
C LEU A 644 -10.60 -12.35 21.29
N SER A 645 -9.94 -12.76 22.38
CA SER A 645 -8.99 -13.90 22.39
C SER A 645 -9.59 -15.23 21.92
N SER A 646 -10.92 -15.37 22.00
CA SER A 646 -11.66 -16.55 21.48
C SER A 646 -11.73 -16.62 19.95
N PHE A 647 -11.33 -15.56 19.24
CA PHE A 647 -11.32 -15.52 17.77
C PHE A 647 -9.92 -15.80 17.24
N GLN A 648 -9.79 -16.88 16.48
CA GLN A 648 -8.56 -17.22 15.78
C GLN A 648 -8.59 -16.63 14.38
N LEU A 649 -7.67 -15.71 14.06
CA LEU A 649 -7.56 -15.15 12.71
C LEU A 649 -7.05 -16.21 11.72
N THR A 650 -7.75 -16.36 10.60
CA THR A 650 -7.49 -17.40 9.57
C THR A 650 -7.03 -16.82 8.23
N GLY A 651 -7.03 -15.49 8.07
CA GLY A 651 -6.48 -14.84 6.89
C GLY A 651 -6.87 -13.37 6.79
N ARG A 652 -6.15 -12.60 5.97
CA ARG A 652 -6.61 -11.26 5.56
C ARG A 652 -7.53 -11.42 4.34
N LEU A 653 -8.75 -10.89 4.42
CA LEU A 653 -9.73 -10.88 3.32
C LEU A 653 -9.52 -9.67 2.42
N GLY A 654 -9.29 -8.49 3.00
CA GLY A 654 -9.05 -7.26 2.23
C GLY A 654 -8.74 -6.07 3.13
N ARG A 655 -8.33 -4.96 2.51
CA ARG A 655 -8.22 -3.64 3.16
C ARG A 655 -9.13 -2.68 2.41
N GLY A 656 -10.11 -2.13 3.09
CA GLY A 656 -11.03 -1.12 2.55
C GLY A 656 -10.69 0.28 3.06
N ALA A 657 -11.49 1.27 2.65
CA ALA A 657 -11.38 2.66 3.12
C ALA A 657 -11.57 2.79 4.64
N PHE A 658 -12.29 1.84 5.24
CA PHE A 658 -12.69 1.85 6.65
C PHE A 658 -11.89 0.87 7.51
N GLY A 659 -10.72 0.43 7.04
CA GLY A 659 -9.85 -0.49 7.77
C GLY A 659 -9.67 -1.87 7.13
N THR A 660 -9.12 -2.80 7.89
CA THR A 660 -8.70 -4.12 7.37
C THR A 660 -9.66 -5.21 7.83
N VAL A 661 -10.07 -6.08 6.90
CA VAL A 661 -10.96 -7.22 7.17
C VAL A 661 -10.15 -8.51 7.16
N PHE A 662 -10.29 -9.28 8.21
CA PHE A 662 -9.70 -10.60 8.41
C PHE A 662 -10.80 -11.65 8.46
N SER A 663 -10.54 -12.86 7.97
CA SER A 663 -11.35 -14.02 8.32
C SER A 663 -10.91 -14.52 9.68
N ALA A 664 -11.86 -15.01 10.45
CA ALA A 664 -11.63 -15.52 11.79
C ALA A 664 -12.53 -16.74 12.05
N TRP A 665 -12.16 -17.54 13.04
CA TRP A 665 -12.98 -18.65 13.52
C TRP A 665 -13.14 -18.55 15.04
N SER A 666 -14.31 -18.92 15.55
CA SER A 666 -14.54 -19.12 16.98
C SER A 666 -15.45 -20.32 17.20
N GLU A 667 -15.37 -20.96 18.37
CA GLU A 667 -16.28 -22.06 18.72
C GLU A 667 -17.75 -21.62 18.75
N GLU A 668 -18.02 -20.38 19.17
CA GLU A 668 -19.39 -19.86 19.32
C GLU A 668 -20.06 -19.54 17.97
N HIS A 669 -19.31 -18.97 17.02
CA HIS A 669 -19.87 -18.45 15.77
C HIS A 669 -19.43 -19.22 14.52
N GLY A 670 -18.46 -20.14 14.64
CA GLY A 670 -17.80 -20.74 13.49
C GLY A 670 -17.01 -19.69 12.71
N ASN A 671 -17.06 -19.79 11.38
CA ASN A 671 -16.38 -18.87 10.48
C ASN A 671 -17.05 -17.49 10.48
N CYS A 672 -16.25 -16.46 10.74
CA CYS A 672 -16.67 -15.07 10.80
C CYS A 672 -15.67 -14.17 10.09
N ALA A 673 -16.04 -12.91 9.89
CA ALA A 673 -15.12 -11.86 9.48
C ALA A 673 -14.91 -10.91 10.65
N LEU A 674 -13.69 -10.41 10.81
CA LEU A 674 -13.30 -9.44 11.81
C LEU A 674 -12.74 -8.21 11.08
N LYS A 675 -13.41 -7.08 11.21
CA LYS A 675 -12.97 -5.79 10.65
C LYS A 675 -12.33 -4.96 11.75
N VAL A 676 -11.11 -4.52 11.51
CA VAL A 676 -10.35 -3.61 12.37
C VAL A 676 -10.44 -2.21 11.78
N VAL A 677 -10.94 -1.26 12.57
CA VAL A 677 -11.15 0.14 12.21
C VAL A 677 -10.28 0.99 13.12
N GLU A 678 -9.19 1.50 12.59
CA GLU A 678 -8.29 2.43 13.28
C GLU A 678 -8.86 3.85 13.19
N TYR A 679 -8.97 4.53 14.33
CA TYR A 679 -9.48 5.90 14.44
C TYR A 679 -8.61 6.81 15.32
N GLU A 680 -7.42 6.36 15.72
CA GLU A 680 -6.47 7.13 16.56
C GLU A 680 -6.17 8.53 15.99
N GLU A 681 -6.00 8.62 14.66
CA GLU A 681 -5.71 9.87 13.96
C GLU A 681 -6.96 10.72 13.64
N MET A 682 -8.16 10.27 14.03
CA MET A 682 -9.43 10.93 13.68
C MET A 682 -9.86 11.96 14.73
N GLU A 683 -10.56 12.99 14.27
CA GLU A 683 -11.12 14.02 15.15
C GLU A 683 -12.12 13.41 16.14
N ARG A 684 -12.11 13.86 17.41
CA ARG A 684 -13.00 13.33 18.46
C ARG A 684 -14.48 13.36 18.09
N THR A 685 -14.92 14.40 17.39
CA THR A 685 -16.33 14.56 16.92
C THR A 685 -16.73 13.43 15.96
N ILE A 686 -15.81 13.05 15.08
CA ILE A 686 -15.92 11.92 14.15
C ILE A 686 -15.93 10.61 14.95
N VAL A 687 -14.98 10.41 15.86
CA VAL A 687 -14.92 9.20 16.71
C VAL A 687 -16.21 9.03 17.53
N ASP A 688 -16.76 10.11 18.10
CA ASP A 688 -18.01 10.06 18.88
C ASP A 688 -19.24 9.72 18.02
N SER A 689 -19.25 10.15 16.76
CA SER A 689 -20.31 9.75 15.82
C SER A 689 -20.11 8.28 15.37
N LEU A 690 -18.87 7.82 15.25
CA LEU A 690 -18.51 6.48 14.80
C LEU A 690 -18.95 5.47 15.85
N ARG A 691 -18.61 5.76 17.11
CA ARG A 691 -19.05 5.00 18.28
C ARG A 691 -20.57 4.95 18.41
N ARG A 692 -21.28 6.04 18.09
CA ARG A 692 -22.76 6.04 18.10
C ARG A 692 -23.33 5.10 17.05
N GLU A 693 -22.80 5.14 15.82
CA GLU A 693 -23.25 4.26 14.74
C GLU A 693 -22.91 2.78 15.04
N MET A 694 -21.71 2.50 15.56
CA MET A 694 -21.28 1.16 16.00
C MET A 694 -22.18 0.56 17.09
N ARG A 695 -22.67 1.38 18.03
CA ARG A 695 -23.65 0.90 19.03
C ARG A 695 -24.96 0.46 18.39
N THR A 696 -25.43 1.21 17.40
CA THR A 696 -26.70 0.88 16.72
C THR A 696 -26.58 -0.34 15.81
N ILE A 697 -25.42 -0.53 15.17
CA ILE A 697 -25.21 -1.57 14.16
C ILE A 697 -25.36 -2.99 14.72
N SER A 698 -24.92 -3.22 15.96
CA SER A 698 -24.98 -4.52 16.64
C SER A 698 -26.39 -5.03 16.91
N SER A 699 -27.39 -4.13 16.92
CA SER A 699 -28.79 -4.45 17.21
C SER A 699 -29.58 -4.93 15.99
N LEU A 700 -29.01 -4.76 14.78
CA LEU A 700 -29.72 -5.02 13.54
C LEU A 700 -29.71 -6.50 13.20
N LYS A 701 -30.90 -7.04 12.92
CA LYS A 701 -31.10 -8.47 12.63
C LYS A 701 -32.06 -8.62 11.45
N HIS A 702 -31.51 -8.91 10.28
CA HIS A 702 -32.28 -9.15 9.07
C HIS A 702 -31.46 -10.04 8.12
N PRO A 703 -32.06 -11.00 7.39
CA PRO A 703 -31.32 -11.94 6.53
C PRO A 703 -30.52 -11.27 5.40
N HIS A 704 -30.91 -10.06 4.98
CA HIS A 704 -30.25 -9.29 3.92
C HIS A 704 -29.50 -8.05 4.45
N VAL A 705 -29.16 -8.02 5.73
CA VAL A 705 -28.32 -6.98 6.35
C VAL A 705 -27.22 -7.67 7.13
N LEU A 706 -25.97 -7.25 6.94
CA LEU A 706 -24.82 -7.90 7.56
C LEU A 706 -24.96 -7.92 9.08
N ARG A 707 -24.92 -9.11 9.65
CA ARG A 707 -25.04 -9.31 11.09
C ARG A 707 -23.70 -9.08 11.76
N TYR A 708 -23.70 -8.26 12.79
CA TYR A 708 -22.57 -8.07 13.69
C TYR A 708 -22.77 -8.95 14.93
N HIS A 709 -21.85 -9.89 15.16
CA HIS A 709 -21.83 -10.76 16.33
C HIS A 709 -21.34 -10.01 17.57
N ARG A 710 -20.24 -9.26 17.41
CA ARG A 710 -19.63 -8.46 18.47
C ARG A 710 -19.06 -7.18 17.89
N VAL A 711 -19.16 -6.11 18.66
CA VAL A 711 -18.49 -4.83 18.38
C VAL A 711 -17.74 -4.47 19.65
N HIS A 712 -16.43 -4.41 19.55
CA HIS A 712 -15.54 -4.03 20.65
C HIS A 712 -14.85 -2.71 20.27
N ASP A 713 -14.95 -1.74 21.15
CA ASP A 713 -14.31 -0.43 21.00
C ASP A 713 -13.15 -0.38 22.00
N ASP A 714 -11.94 -0.14 21.51
CA ASP A 714 -10.70 0.01 22.29
C ASP A 714 -10.19 1.46 22.15
N PRO A 715 -10.66 2.37 23.04
CA PRO A 715 -10.27 3.77 23.03
C PRO A 715 -8.79 4.01 23.28
N ASP A 716 -8.13 3.12 24.02
CA ASP A 716 -6.75 3.30 24.46
C ASP A 716 -5.79 3.10 23.28
N ASN A 717 -6.12 2.15 22.40
CA ASN A 717 -5.41 1.93 21.13
C ASN A 717 -6.07 2.63 19.93
N GLY A 718 -7.09 3.47 20.17
CA GLY A 718 -7.82 4.18 19.12
C GLY A 718 -8.37 3.25 18.02
N THR A 719 -8.84 2.06 18.38
CA THR A 719 -9.19 1.00 17.42
C THR A 719 -10.53 0.35 17.77
N ALA A 720 -11.35 0.06 16.76
CA ALA A 720 -12.58 -0.71 16.91
C ALA A 720 -12.53 -2.03 16.13
N TYR A 721 -13.08 -3.07 16.72
CA TYR A 721 -13.12 -4.43 16.19
C TYR A 721 -14.57 -4.86 16.00
N LEU A 722 -14.94 -5.18 14.75
CA LEU A 722 -16.29 -5.59 14.38
C LEU A 722 -16.25 -7.04 13.90
N VAL A 723 -16.79 -7.94 14.71
CA VAL A 723 -16.97 -9.34 14.36
C VAL A 723 -18.33 -9.49 13.69
N MET A 724 -18.35 -10.03 12.47
CA MET A 724 -19.54 -10.12 11.60
C MET A 724 -19.63 -11.48 10.90
N ASP A 725 -20.80 -11.78 10.33
CA ASP A 725 -20.99 -12.98 9.51
C ASP A 725 -19.92 -13.02 8.39
N TRP A 726 -19.36 -14.20 8.13
CA TRP A 726 -18.49 -14.38 6.97
C TRP A 726 -19.31 -14.44 5.68
N CYS A 727 -18.85 -13.73 4.65
CA CYS A 727 -19.45 -13.74 3.31
C CYS A 727 -18.44 -14.29 2.29
N SER A 728 -18.96 -15.04 1.32
CA SER A 728 -18.18 -15.78 0.32
C SER A 728 -17.64 -14.92 -0.82
N GLY A 729 -18.04 -13.65 -0.90
CA GLY A 729 -17.61 -12.69 -1.92
C GLY A 729 -18.54 -11.49 -1.97
N THR A 730 -18.40 -10.70 -3.03
CA THR A 730 -19.25 -9.52 -3.29
C THR A 730 -20.03 -9.69 -4.59
N LEU A 731 -21.11 -8.91 -4.74
CA LEU A 731 -21.85 -8.83 -5.99
C LEU A 731 -20.96 -8.27 -7.12
N LEU A 732 -19.99 -7.40 -6.80
CA LEU A 732 -19.00 -6.89 -7.77
C LEU A 732 -18.20 -8.02 -8.41
N ASP A 733 -17.74 -8.98 -7.61
CA ASP A 733 -16.96 -10.13 -8.10
C ASP A 733 -17.82 -11.00 -9.04
N GLU A 734 -19.10 -11.18 -8.70
CA GLU A 734 -20.05 -11.95 -9.51
C GLU A 734 -20.37 -11.24 -10.84
N VAL A 735 -20.65 -9.94 -10.82
CA VAL A 735 -20.93 -9.12 -12.02
C VAL A 735 -19.74 -9.12 -12.98
N ARG A 736 -18.52 -8.90 -12.45
CA ARG A 736 -17.29 -8.91 -13.26
C ARG A 736 -17.01 -10.29 -13.83
N GLY A 737 -17.03 -11.32 -12.98
CA GLY A 737 -16.74 -12.69 -13.42
C GLY A 737 -17.70 -13.19 -14.48
N ARG A 738 -18.98 -12.82 -14.40
CA ARG A 738 -19.98 -13.12 -15.44
C ARG A 738 -19.74 -12.36 -16.74
N GLY A 739 -19.38 -11.08 -16.65
CA GLY A 739 -19.01 -10.28 -17.82
C GLY A 739 -17.82 -10.88 -18.59
N GLU A 740 -16.80 -11.35 -17.88
CA GLU A 740 -15.63 -12.02 -18.47
C GLU A 740 -15.99 -13.34 -19.18
N ARG A 741 -16.96 -14.08 -18.64
CA ARG A 741 -17.47 -15.33 -19.25
C ARG A 741 -18.49 -15.09 -20.38
N GLY A 742 -18.98 -13.88 -20.54
CA GLY A 742 -20.08 -13.56 -21.46
C GLY A 742 -21.41 -14.19 -21.03
N GLU A 743 -21.63 -14.35 -19.72
CA GLU A 743 -22.80 -15.00 -19.12
C GLU A 743 -23.65 -13.98 -18.33
N PRO A 744 -24.50 -13.18 -18.99
CA PRO A 744 -25.31 -12.17 -18.30
C PRO A 744 -26.29 -12.79 -17.31
N PHE A 745 -26.67 -12.00 -16.29
CA PHE A 745 -27.72 -12.40 -15.37
C PHE A 745 -29.03 -12.64 -16.12
N ARG A 746 -29.70 -13.73 -15.77
CA ARG A 746 -31.07 -13.99 -16.22
C ARG A 746 -32.05 -13.10 -15.46
N ASP A 747 -33.21 -12.84 -16.04
CA ASP A 747 -34.20 -11.95 -15.42
C ASP A 747 -34.62 -12.43 -14.03
N GLU A 748 -34.77 -13.73 -13.83
CA GLU A 748 -35.11 -14.31 -12.53
C GLU A 748 -34.02 -14.08 -11.48
N GLU A 749 -32.75 -14.07 -11.91
CA GLU A 749 -31.62 -13.77 -11.03
C GLU A 749 -31.58 -12.28 -10.66
N VAL A 750 -31.84 -11.39 -11.63
CA VAL A 750 -31.92 -9.93 -11.39
C VAL A 750 -33.06 -9.63 -10.42
N TRP A 751 -34.25 -10.20 -10.65
CA TRP A 751 -35.41 -10.04 -9.77
C TRP A 751 -35.11 -10.50 -8.34
N ARG A 752 -34.47 -11.67 -8.18
CA ARG A 752 -34.06 -12.17 -6.87
C ARG A 752 -33.08 -11.22 -6.18
N CYS A 753 -32.03 -10.78 -6.86
CA CYS A 753 -31.06 -9.85 -6.29
C CYS A 753 -31.72 -8.52 -5.89
N LEU A 754 -32.58 -7.94 -6.74
CA LEU A 754 -33.33 -6.73 -6.42
C LEU A 754 -34.24 -6.91 -5.21
N GLN A 755 -34.96 -8.03 -5.11
CA GLN A 755 -35.80 -8.34 -3.97
C GLN A 755 -35.01 -8.44 -2.66
N GLU A 756 -33.92 -9.20 -2.66
CA GLU A 756 -33.08 -9.42 -1.47
C GLU A 756 -32.47 -8.10 -0.97
N MET A 757 -31.90 -7.30 -1.89
CA MET A 757 -31.36 -5.98 -1.58
C MET A 757 -32.46 -5.00 -1.12
N ALA A 758 -33.61 -4.96 -1.80
CA ALA A 758 -34.74 -4.11 -1.41
C ALA A 758 -35.31 -4.49 -0.05
N SER A 759 -35.33 -5.79 0.30
CA SER A 759 -35.73 -6.26 1.62
C SER A 759 -34.79 -5.74 2.71
N GLY A 760 -33.47 -5.80 2.49
CA GLY A 760 -32.49 -5.25 3.41
C GLY A 760 -32.62 -3.73 3.57
N LEU A 761 -32.79 -3.00 2.47
CA LEU A 761 -32.96 -1.55 2.47
C LEU A 761 -34.25 -1.12 3.18
N ALA A 762 -35.37 -1.78 2.91
CA ALA A 762 -36.64 -1.48 3.57
C ALA A 762 -36.54 -1.63 5.09
N TYR A 763 -35.87 -2.68 5.57
CA TYR A 763 -35.59 -2.89 6.99
C TYR A 763 -34.70 -1.77 7.58
N LEU A 764 -33.60 -1.42 6.92
CA LEU A 764 -32.72 -0.32 7.37
C LEU A 764 -33.48 1.01 7.43
N HIS A 765 -34.25 1.32 6.40
CA HIS A 765 -35.05 2.54 6.29
C HIS A 765 -36.13 2.63 7.37
N GLU A 766 -36.74 1.52 7.75
CA GLU A 766 -37.68 1.43 8.89
C GLU A 766 -36.97 1.74 10.23
N LYS A 767 -35.74 1.24 10.40
CA LYS A 767 -34.87 1.55 11.54
C LYS A 767 -34.23 2.95 11.47
N ARG A 768 -34.61 3.77 10.50
CA ARG A 768 -34.09 5.13 10.25
C ARG A 768 -32.60 5.17 9.92
N HIS A 769 -32.07 4.08 9.37
CA HIS A 769 -30.74 4.03 8.76
C HIS A 769 -30.87 4.17 7.23
N VAL A 770 -30.01 4.98 6.63
CA VAL A 770 -29.86 5.12 5.17
C VAL A 770 -28.46 4.63 4.84
N HIS A 771 -28.31 3.80 3.80
CA HIS A 771 -27.04 3.14 3.49
C HIS A 771 -25.99 4.13 2.95
N ARG A 772 -26.35 4.97 1.97
CA ARG A 772 -25.59 6.10 1.39
C ARG A 772 -24.34 5.76 0.56
N ASP A 773 -23.74 4.60 0.73
CA ASP A 773 -22.63 4.09 -0.11
C ASP A 773 -23.00 2.74 -0.74
N LEU A 774 -24.19 2.62 -1.31
CA LEU A 774 -24.62 1.36 -1.91
C LEU A 774 -23.96 1.19 -3.29
N LYS A 775 -23.26 0.08 -3.48
CA LYS A 775 -22.56 -0.32 -4.72
C LYS A 775 -22.33 -1.84 -4.70
N PRO A 776 -22.02 -2.49 -5.84
CA PRO A 776 -21.84 -3.95 -5.89
C PRO A 776 -20.77 -4.48 -4.93
N GLY A 777 -19.73 -3.70 -4.64
CA GLY A 777 -18.68 -4.08 -3.67
C GLY A 777 -19.15 -4.10 -2.21
N ASN A 778 -20.24 -3.40 -1.89
CA ASN A 778 -20.83 -3.34 -0.55
C ASN A 778 -22.05 -4.27 -0.41
N VAL A 779 -22.43 -4.97 -1.48
CA VAL A 779 -23.41 -6.06 -1.45
C VAL A 779 -22.64 -7.36 -1.36
N LEU A 780 -22.63 -7.96 -0.18
CA LEU A 780 -21.94 -9.21 0.11
C LEU A 780 -22.80 -10.41 -0.29
N LEU A 781 -22.16 -11.54 -0.54
CA LEU A 781 -22.82 -12.81 -0.81
C LEU A 781 -22.62 -13.76 0.37
N SER A 782 -23.70 -14.19 1.01
CA SER A 782 -23.66 -15.21 2.06
C SER A 782 -23.16 -16.56 1.51
N SER A 783 -22.93 -17.54 2.39
CA SER A 783 -22.50 -18.89 1.99
C SER A 783 -23.52 -19.63 1.13
N ASP A 784 -24.81 -19.30 1.23
CA ASP A 784 -25.90 -19.82 0.39
C ASP A 784 -26.20 -18.95 -0.84
N GLY A 785 -25.39 -17.90 -1.08
CA GLY A 785 -25.46 -17.07 -2.29
C GLY A 785 -26.54 -15.99 -2.29
N ARG A 786 -27.10 -15.64 -1.12
CA ARG A 786 -28.03 -14.51 -0.97
C ARG A 786 -27.28 -13.18 -0.86
N CYS A 787 -27.89 -12.10 -1.35
CA CYS A 787 -27.39 -10.75 -1.18
C CYS A 787 -27.56 -10.27 0.27
N VAL A 788 -26.49 -9.71 0.83
CA VAL A 788 -26.43 -9.17 2.19
C VAL A 788 -25.82 -7.77 2.12
N LEU A 789 -26.54 -6.75 2.61
CA LEU A 789 -26.04 -5.37 2.62
C LEU A 789 -24.98 -5.20 3.71
N GLY A 790 -23.76 -4.80 3.34
CA GLY A 790 -22.62 -4.58 4.23
C GLY A 790 -22.11 -3.14 4.19
N ASP A 791 -21.23 -2.78 5.14
CA ASP A 791 -20.58 -1.46 5.21
C ASP A 791 -21.54 -0.25 5.28
N PHE A 792 -22.76 -0.48 5.76
CA PHE A 792 -23.75 0.56 6.01
C PHE A 792 -23.44 1.32 7.33
N GLY A 793 -23.65 2.64 7.33
CA GLY A 793 -23.61 3.44 8.56
C GLY A 793 -22.22 3.69 9.16
N LEU A 794 -21.12 3.55 8.41
CA LEU A 794 -19.79 4.09 8.79
C LEU A 794 -19.39 5.29 7.92
N ALA A 795 -19.95 5.40 6.72
CA ALA A 795 -19.60 6.42 5.71
C ALA A 795 -20.13 7.84 6.03
N ARG A 796 -21.20 7.97 6.84
CA ARG A 796 -21.80 9.28 7.20
C ARG A 796 -20.92 10.07 8.17
N THR A 797 -20.29 9.38 9.10
CA THR A 797 -19.55 9.99 10.21
C THR A 797 -18.18 10.51 9.79
N LEU A 798 -17.49 9.81 8.89
CA LEU A 798 -16.08 10.05 8.60
C LEU A 798 -15.82 11.23 7.65
N GLY A 799 -16.87 11.92 7.18
CA GLY A 799 -16.76 13.14 6.37
C GLY A 799 -16.03 12.96 5.03
N ASP A 800 -16.04 14.00 4.20
CA ASP A 800 -15.54 14.01 2.82
C ASP A 800 -14.06 13.61 2.65
N SER A 801 -13.25 13.63 3.71
CA SER A 801 -11.84 13.24 3.67
C SER A 801 -11.63 11.76 3.32
N SER A 802 -12.55 10.87 3.72
CA SER A 802 -12.49 9.45 3.33
C SER A 802 -12.95 9.20 1.89
N ARG A 803 -13.81 10.09 1.35
CA ARG A 803 -14.33 10.04 -0.03
C ARG A 803 -13.26 10.36 -1.07
N MET A 804 -12.22 11.13 -0.71
CA MET A 804 -11.09 11.43 -1.60
C MET A 804 -10.24 10.21 -1.95
N SER A 805 -10.24 9.14 -1.16
CA SER A 805 -9.47 7.92 -1.45
C SER A 805 -10.16 6.95 -2.41
N THR A 806 -11.46 7.14 -2.70
CA THR A 806 -12.31 6.18 -3.45
C THR A 806 -12.71 6.68 -4.85
N LEU A 807 -11.95 7.64 -5.38
CA LEU A 807 -12.26 8.49 -6.55
C LEU A 807 -12.44 7.76 -7.89
N VAL A 808 -12.07 6.48 -8.01
CA VAL A 808 -12.23 5.73 -9.27
C VAL A 808 -13.25 4.61 -9.09
N GLY A 809 -14.48 4.85 -9.58
CA GLY A 809 -15.55 3.84 -9.67
C GLY A 809 -16.80 4.11 -8.83
N THR A 810 -16.72 4.90 -7.76
CA THR A 810 -17.86 5.13 -6.83
C THR A 810 -18.92 6.09 -7.37
N PHE A 811 -18.56 7.04 -8.25
CA PHE A 811 -19.49 8.04 -8.78
C PHE A 811 -20.67 7.47 -9.58
N GLY A 812 -20.50 6.31 -10.23
CA GLY A 812 -21.51 5.72 -11.09
C GLY A 812 -22.82 5.35 -10.40
N TYR A 813 -22.78 5.14 -9.07
CA TYR A 813 -23.92 4.71 -8.26
C TYR A 813 -24.57 5.86 -7.47
N MET A 814 -23.98 7.06 -7.49
CA MET A 814 -24.48 8.20 -6.72
C MET A 814 -25.67 8.87 -7.40
N ALA A 815 -26.69 9.19 -6.61
CA ALA A 815 -27.90 9.87 -7.08
C ALA A 815 -27.63 11.35 -7.47
N PRO A 816 -28.44 11.96 -8.36
CA PRO A 816 -28.27 13.36 -8.77
C PRO A 816 -28.25 14.35 -7.60
N GLU A 817 -29.13 14.17 -6.60
CA GLU A 817 -29.24 15.06 -5.43
C GLU A 817 -28.00 15.03 -4.52
N ILE A 818 -27.24 13.93 -4.52
CA ILE A 818 -25.97 13.84 -3.77
C ILE A 818 -24.93 14.76 -4.40
N HIS A 819 -24.91 14.87 -5.74
CA HIS A 819 -23.97 15.72 -6.46
C HIS A 819 -24.34 17.22 -6.39
N GLN A 820 -25.61 17.53 -6.14
CA GLN A 820 -26.12 18.90 -6.02
C GLN A 820 -26.05 19.45 -4.59
N GLY A 821 -25.65 18.63 -3.61
CA GLY A 821 -25.54 19.03 -2.20
C GLY A 821 -26.89 19.26 -1.52
N GLU A 822 -27.98 18.73 -2.06
CA GLU A 822 -29.32 18.86 -1.49
C GLU A 822 -29.50 17.95 -0.27
N ASN A 823 -30.49 18.25 0.59
CA ASN A 823 -30.87 17.35 1.68
C ASN A 823 -31.41 16.03 1.09
N TYR A 824 -30.63 14.97 1.20
CA TYR A 824 -30.97 13.66 0.66
C TYR A 824 -31.55 12.71 1.73
N ASP A 825 -32.39 11.79 1.26
CA ASP A 825 -33.22 10.87 2.03
C ASP A 825 -32.84 9.39 1.69
N LYS A 826 -33.65 8.42 2.11
CA LYS A 826 -33.72 7.02 1.67
C LYS A 826 -33.76 6.82 0.14
N SER A 827 -34.28 7.79 -0.63
CA SER A 827 -34.38 7.73 -2.11
C SER A 827 -33.04 7.52 -2.83
N VAL A 828 -31.92 7.88 -2.21
CA VAL A 828 -30.58 7.69 -2.82
C VAL A 828 -30.17 6.22 -2.88
N ASP A 829 -30.60 5.42 -1.91
CA ASP A 829 -30.31 3.99 -1.89
C ASP A 829 -31.11 3.26 -3.00
N VAL A 830 -32.31 3.76 -3.31
CA VAL A 830 -33.13 3.23 -4.41
C VAL A 830 -32.52 3.55 -5.77
N TRP A 831 -31.97 4.76 -5.94
CA TRP A 831 -31.22 5.09 -7.16
C TRP A 831 -30.05 4.13 -7.36
N ALA A 832 -29.23 3.94 -6.32
CA ALA A 832 -28.09 3.03 -6.39
C ALA A 832 -28.51 1.58 -6.70
N LEU A 833 -29.65 1.13 -6.13
CA LEU A 833 -30.25 -0.16 -6.45
C LEU A 833 -30.66 -0.25 -7.93
N GLY A 834 -31.22 0.83 -8.51
CA GLY A 834 -31.52 0.93 -9.93
C GLY A 834 -30.29 0.84 -10.83
N VAL A 835 -29.20 1.51 -10.45
CA VAL A 835 -27.93 1.43 -11.18
C VAL A 835 -27.41 -0.01 -11.18
N MET A 836 -27.43 -0.70 -10.03
CA MET A 836 -27.01 -2.10 -9.94
C MET A 836 -27.93 -3.04 -10.74
N GLY A 837 -29.26 -2.79 -10.73
CA GLY A 837 -30.21 -3.53 -11.56
C GLY A 837 -29.90 -3.41 -13.06
N TYR A 838 -29.63 -2.19 -13.51
CA TYR A 838 -29.22 -1.91 -14.89
C TYR A 838 -27.90 -2.59 -15.25
N GLU A 839 -26.90 -2.50 -14.37
CA GLU A 839 -25.58 -3.11 -14.58
C GLU A 839 -25.67 -4.64 -14.64
N MET A 840 -26.45 -5.29 -13.78
CA MET A 840 -26.67 -6.75 -13.87
C MET A 840 -27.32 -7.15 -15.20
N CYS A 841 -28.16 -6.28 -15.78
CA CYS A 841 -28.80 -6.55 -17.07
C CYS A 841 -27.86 -6.39 -18.28
N THR A 842 -26.89 -5.46 -18.20
CA THR A 842 -26.13 -4.95 -19.36
C THR A 842 -24.61 -5.09 -19.27
N HIS A 843 -24.07 -5.36 -18.08
CA HIS A 843 -22.64 -5.24 -17.72
C HIS A 843 -22.05 -3.83 -17.91
N ALA A 844 -22.90 -2.81 -18.04
CA ALA A 844 -22.48 -1.43 -18.18
C ALA A 844 -23.27 -0.53 -17.20
N LEU A 845 -22.69 0.61 -16.85
CA LEU A 845 -23.41 1.62 -16.07
C LEU A 845 -24.42 2.37 -16.96
N PRO A 846 -25.57 2.80 -16.43
CA PRO A 846 -26.58 3.55 -17.19
C PRO A 846 -26.11 4.95 -17.61
N PHE A 847 -25.15 5.54 -16.89
CA PHE A 847 -24.63 6.87 -17.16
C PHE A 847 -23.10 6.84 -17.24
N GLU A 848 -22.54 7.38 -18.32
CA GLU A 848 -21.09 7.35 -18.58
C GLU A 848 -20.28 8.28 -17.66
N ASN A 849 -20.91 9.34 -17.15
CA ASN A 849 -20.25 10.36 -16.33
C ASN A 849 -21.25 11.15 -15.47
N VAL A 850 -20.72 11.95 -14.53
CA VAL A 850 -21.51 12.79 -13.62
C VAL A 850 -22.39 13.80 -14.38
N ALA A 851 -21.95 14.31 -15.54
CA ALA A 851 -22.77 15.22 -16.33
C ALA A 851 -24.02 14.53 -16.89
N ALA A 852 -23.92 13.27 -17.32
CA ALA A 852 -25.08 12.46 -17.72
C ALA A 852 -26.01 12.12 -16.53
N VAL A 853 -25.46 12.03 -15.31
CA VAL A 853 -26.25 11.88 -14.08
C VAL A 853 -27.03 13.18 -13.78
N LEU A 854 -26.44 14.35 -13.98
CA LEU A 854 -27.02 15.65 -13.62
C LEU A 854 -27.95 16.26 -14.69
N ASN A 855 -27.75 15.95 -15.96
CA ASN A 855 -28.56 16.48 -17.06
C ASN A 855 -29.94 15.76 -17.15
N GLU A 856 -30.85 16.29 -17.97
CA GLU A 856 -32.14 15.65 -18.33
C GLU A 856 -32.00 14.36 -19.17
N THR A 857 -30.80 13.79 -19.26
CA THR A 857 -30.53 12.52 -19.93
C THR A 857 -31.23 11.39 -19.16
N SER A 858 -32.23 10.79 -19.79
CA SER A 858 -32.89 9.58 -19.26
C SER A 858 -31.94 8.38 -19.31
N ALA A 859 -32.14 7.41 -18.41
CA ALA A 859 -31.39 6.16 -18.47
C ALA A 859 -31.66 5.44 -19.82
N PRO A 860 -30.66 4.78 -20.43
CA PRO A 860 -30.89 4.03 -21.66
C PRO A 860 -31.94 2.92 -21.47
N SER A 861 -32.70 2.62 -22.52
CA SER A 861 -33.68 1.54 -22.47
C SER A 861 -33.02 0.17 -22.46
N LEU A 862 -33.52 -0.73 -21.61
CA LEU A 862 -33.12 -2.14 -21.57
C LEU A 862 -33.78 -2.93 -22.71
N GLU A 863 -33.34 -2.70 -23.96
CA GLU A 863 -33.89 -3.38 -25.13
C GLU A 863 -33.72 -4.92 -25.03
N GLY A 864 -34.81 -5.66 -25.26
CA GLY A 864 -34.81 -7.13 -25.26
C GLY A 864 -35.04 -7.80 -23.90
N ARG A 865 -35.31 -7.03 -22.83
CA ARG A 865 -35.70 -7.53 -21.50
C ARG A 865 -37.22 -7.35 -21.26
N PRO A 866 -37.84 -8.06 -20.30
CA PRO A 866 -39.26 -7.91 -19.98
C PRO A 866 -39.60 -6.45 -19.62
N SER A 867 -40.77 -5.96 -20.07
CA SER A 867 -41.22 -4.59 -19.82
C SER A 867 -41.21 -4.26 -18.34
N ASP A 868 -41.68 -5.17 -17.49
CA ASP A 868 -41.91 -4.89 -16.08
C ASP A 868 -40.58 -4.68 -15.32
N LEU A 869 -39.53 -5.44 -15.67
CA LEU A 869 -38.20 -5.27 -15.08
C LEU A 869 -37.55 -3.97 -15.55
N ALA A 870 -37.66 -3.67 -16.84
CA ALA A 870 -37.14 -2.44 -17.41
C ALA A 870 -37.85 -1.20 -16.83
N ASP A 871 -39.16 -1.26 -16.67
CA ASP A 871 -39.99 -0.18 -16.11
C ASP A 871 -39.68 0.07 -14.64
N LEU A 872 -39.45 -0.98 -13.84
CA LEU A 872 -39.03 -0.83 -12.45
C LEU A 872 -37.65 -0.19 -12.35
N ILE A 873 -36.66 -0.67 -13.11
CA ILE A 873 -35.32 -0.10 -13.13
C ILE A 873 -35.36 1.37 -13.58
N SER A 874 -36.14 1.68 -14.61
CA SER A 874 -36.31 3.06 -15.09
C SER A 874 -36.90 3.97 -14.02
N ARG A 875 -37.90 3.52 -13.25
CA ARG A 875 -38.47 4.32 -12.14
C ARG A 875 -37.49 4.52 -10.99
N MET A 876 -36.70 3.50 -10.65
CA MET A 876 -35.63 3.64 -9.65
C MET A 876 -34.58 4.69 -10.07
N LEU A 877 -34.36 4.84 -11.39
CA LEU A 877 -33.44 5.82 -11.99
C LEU A 877 -34.09 7.17 -12.34
N SER A 878 -35.25 7.51 -11.76
CA SER A 878 -35.84 8.84 -11.95
C SER A 878 -34.95 9.93 -11.33
N LYS A 879 -34.78 11.05 -12.04
CA LYS A 879 -33.95 12.17 -11.57
C LYS A 879 -34.59 12.85 -10.36
N ASP A 880 -35.91 13.05 -10.36
CA ASP A 880 -36.63 13.54 -9.18
C ASP A 880 -36.73 12.40 -8.14
N PRO A 881 -36.15 12.56 -6.93
CA PRO A 881 -36.22 11.55 -5.89
C PRO A 881 -37.64 11.19 -5.45
N LYS A 882 -38.64 12.05 -5.67
CA LYS A 882 -40.05 11.79 -5.31
C LYS A 882 -40.75 10.83 -6.26
N ASP A 883 -40.25 10.71 -7.48
CA ASP A 883 -40.80 9.81 -8.50
C ASP A 883 -40.25 8.38 -8.37
N ARG A 884 -39.21 8.20 -7.53
CA ARG A 884 -38.63 6.88 -7.26
C ARG A 884 -39.54 6.10 -6.32
N PRO A 885 -39.74 4.78 -6.56
CA PRO A 885 -40.39 3.93 -5.59
C PRO A 885 -39.58 3.87 -4.29
N THR A 886 -40.22 3.63 -3.17
CA THR A 886 -39.54 3.30 -1.91
C THR A 886 -38.94 1.90 -1.98
N ALA A 887 -37.93 1.60 -1.15
CA ALA A 887 -37.37 0.24 -1.07
C ALA A 887 -38.42 -0.83 -0.75
N ARG A 888 -39.49 -0.46 -0.02
CA ARG A 888 -40.62 -1.35 0.28
C ARG A 888 -41.46 -1.65 -0.96
N GLU A 889 -41.74 -0.65 -1.79
CA GLU A 889 -42.47 -0.83 -3.05
C GLU A 889 -41.67 -1.64 -4.06
N VAL A 890 -40.35 -1.41 -4.15
CA VAL A 890 -39.44 -2.24 -4.96
C VAL A 890 -39.51 -3.70 -4.52
N LEU A 891 -39.47 -3.97 -3.21
CA LEU A 891 -39.62 -5.32 -2.65
C LEU A 891 -40.95 -5.96 -3.04
N GLU A 892 -42.06 -5.26 -2.84
CA GLU A 892 -43.42 -5.76 -3.13
C GLU A 892 -43.65 -6.01 -4.62
N GLU A 893 -42.98 -5.24 -5.49
CA GLU A 893 -42.97 -5.48 -6.92
C GLU A 893 -42.11 -6.68 -7.30
N ALA A 894 -40.87 -6.77 -6.79
CA ALA A 894 -39.98 -7.89 -7.09
C ALA A 894 -40.53 -9.25 -6.64
N VAL A 895 -41.25 -9.31 -5.51
CA VAL A 895 -41.92 -10.52 -5.02
C VAL A 895 -43.01 -11.02 -5.98
N ARG A 896 -43.64 -10.14 -6.77
CA ARG A 896 -44.70 -10.53 -7.72
C ARG A 896 -44.18 -11.26 -8.97
N HIS A 897 -42.87 -11.22 -9.20
CA HIS A 897 -42.20 -11.80 -10.37
C HIS A 897 -41.36 -13.05 -10.05
N GLN A 898 -41.47 -13.60 -8.83
CA GLN A 898 -41.01 -14.93 -8.45
C GLN A 898 -42.20 -15.87 -8.27
#